data_AF-A0AAD8MPY5-F1
#
_entry.id   AF-A0AAD8MPY5-F1
#
_cell.length_a   1.000
_cell.length_b   1.000
_cell.length_c   1.000
_cell.angle_alpha   90.00
_cell.angle_beta   90.00
_cell.angle_gamma   90.00
#
_symmetry.space_group_name_H-M   'P 1'
#
loop_
_entity.id
_entity.type
_entity.pdbx_description
1 polymer ?
#
loop_
_entity_poly.entity_id
_entity_poly.type
_entity_poly.pdbx_seq_one_letter_code
_entity_poly.pdbx_strand_id
1 'polypeptide(L)'
;MSQKPQVLPYLQSIKSLPVDFRLVGSSEPHSLVKIEGVNNSKTEMISALIPENGELGGGDIGDKIARNDDESPYSSVNMTLVEEEVSARDESLNSAATPLRSLIPFRNDSKWNDTTYYVGKKKLQSWFQLPDGKWELARILSSSGMESVISLSEEKVLKVNSDSLTPANPDILDGVDDLLQLSYLNEPAVLYNLQYRYGQDMIYTKAGPVLVAVNPFKKVPLYGNDYIEAYRCKSNDIPHVYAITDNAIREMIRDEVNQSIVISGESGAGKTETAKIAMQYLAALGGGSGIEYEILKTNPILEAFGNAKTSRNDNSSRFGKLIEIHFSGTGKISGAKIQTFLLEKSRVVQCTEGERSYHSFYQLCAGAPPALREKLNLKNASEYKYLSQSNCYSISGVDDAEEFRVVVEALDVVHVSKEDQERVFAMLAAVLWLGNVSFTAVDNENHVEPVTDEGLVNVAKLMECNIVDLKLALSTRNMKVRNENIVQKLTLSQAIDTRDALAKSVYSCLFDWIVEQINKSLAVGKHRTGRSISILDIYGFESFERNSFEQFCINYANERLQQHFNRHLFKLEQEEYIQDGIDWAKVDFEDNQDCLNLFEKKPLGLLSLLDEESTFPNGTDLSFAIKLKQHLNPNSCFKGERENAFTVGHYAGEVMYDTTGFLEKNRDLLHLDSIQLLSSCACHLPKAFAANLCTQSEKPVVGPLYKSGGADFQKLSVVSKFKGQLFQLMQRLENTTPHFIRCIKPNNFQSPGLYEQGLVLQQLRCCGVLEVVRISRSGFPTRITHQKFARRYGFLLLDSAASQDPLGVSVSILHQFSIPPEMYQVGYTKLFFRTGQIGVLEDTRNRTLRGILHVQSCFKGYQARREFREIRRVVTNLQSFVRGEKTRNNFSSLLRQHRAAVIIQKKFKGRTGRKNFKDMYDASILLQSGIRGWLVRRCSGNIGLLLFDVKKSHESDEVLVKSSFLAELQRRVLKAESALRVKDEENDILHQRLQQYENRWSEYEGKMKSMEEVWQKQMRSLQSSLSIAKKSLALDESARNSDASVNDDKDSSWDTGSNFRSRDSNGVRPMSTGLSVISKLAEEFDQRSQVFSDDAKFLVEVKSGQVDASLDPDRELRRLKQIFEGWKKDYGERLRETKLILNKLGNDEGSGDKMKKKWWGRLNSSKIN
;
A
#
# COMPACT_ATOMS: atom_id res chain seq x y z
N MET A 1 45.34 40.73 -15.02
CA MET A 1 46.43 40.20 -15.88
C MET A 1 46.29 38.68 -15.98
N SER A 2 46.74 38.09 -17.09
CA SER A 2 46.91 36.64 -17.29
C SER A 2 45.78 35.71 -16.83
N GLN A 3 44.75 35.57 -17.67
CA GLN A 3 43.96 34.34 -17.75
C GLN A 3 44.03 33.78 -19.18
N LYS A 4 44.06 32.46 -19.31
CA LYS A 4 43.91 31.72 -20.57
C LYS A 4 42.74 30.71 -20.43
N PRO A 5 42.13 30.28 -21.54
CA PRO A 5 40.67 30.21 -21.58
C PRO A 5 40.08 28.83 -21.25
N GLN A 6 38.82 28.84 -20.81
CA GLN A 6 37.86 27.78 -21.06
C GLN A 6 36.86 28.24 -22.13
N VAL A 7 36.31 27.31 -22.91
CA VAL A 7 35.51 27.57 -24.11
C VAL A 7 34.04 27.25 -23.82
N LEU A 8 33.12 28.18 -24.14
CA LEU A 8 31.69 27.92 -24.06
C LEU A 8 31.20 27.08 -25.25
N PRO A 9 30.30 26.11 -25.04
CA PRO A 9 29.51 25.50 -26.12
C PRO A 9 28.45 26.49 -26.65
N TYR A 10 28.22 26.49 -27.95
CA TYR A 10 27.31 27.41 -28.63
C TYR A 10 25.86 26.87 -28.66
N LEU A 11 24.89 27.68 -28.24
CA LEU A 11 23.47 27.43 -28.53
C LEU A 11 23.14 27.92 -29.96
N GLN A 12 22.75 27.01 -30.84
CA GLN A 12 22.31 27.36 -32.20
C GLN A 12 20.80 27.41 -32.37
N SER A 13 20.35 28.46 -33.06
CA SER A 13 18.98 28.73 -33.49
C SER A 13 18.33 27.53 -34.21
N ILE A 14 17.20 27.04 -33.68
CA ILE A 14 16.24 26.28 -34.51
C ILE A 14 15.56 27.26 -35.48
N LYS A 15 15.50 26.87 -36.76
CA LYS A 15 14.85 27.61 -37.85
C LYS A 15 14.05 26.64 -38.72
N SER A 16 12.89 27.12 -39.20
CA SER A 16 12.17 26.70 -40.42
C SER A 16 12.07 25.20 -40.75
N LEU A 17 10.85 24.68 -40.63
CA LEU A 17 10.36 23.53 -41.39
C LEU A 17 10.53 23.72 -42.91
N PRO A 18 10.88 22.65 -43.65
CA PRO A 18 10.42 22.38 -45.00
C PRO A 18 9.38 21.23 -45.02
N VAL A 19 8.94 20.82 -46.21
CA VAL A 19 7.74 20.00 -46.46
C VAL A 19 8.08 18.74 -47.29
N ASP A 20 7.20 17.72 -47.19
CA ASP A 20 7.14 16.45 -47.93
C ASP A 20 8.23 15.39 -47.67
N PHE A 21 7.79 14.14 -47.45
CA PHE A 21 7.97 13.01 -48.39
C PHE A 21 6.94 11.89 -48.11
N ARG A 22 6.70 10.99 -49.08
CA ARG A 22 5.64 9.95 -49.06
C ARG A 22 6.16 8.50 -48.87
N LEU A 23 5.21 7.60 -48.60
CA LEU A 23 5.34 6.15 -48.41
C LEU A 23 5.76 5.35 -49.68
N VAL A 24 5.93 4.02 -49.49
CA VAL A 24 6.20 2.92 -50.47
C VAL A 24 7.69 2.73 -50.82
N GLY A 25 8.26 1.50 -50.85
CA GLY A 25 7.75 0.18 -50.42
C GLY A 25 8.47 -1.03 -51.07
N SER A 26 8.19 -2.25 -50.57
CA SER A 26 8.52 -3.60 -51.11
C SER A 26 9.95 -4.18 -50.98
N SER A 27 10.02 -5.41 -50.44
CA SER A 27 10.56 -6.61 -51.12
C SER A 27 10.01 -7.89 -50.41
N GLU A 28 10.01 -9.02 -51.10
CA GLU A 28 9.21 -10.24 -50.83
C GLU A 28 10.08 -11.42 -50.30
N PRO A 29 9.61 -12.68 -50.01
CA PRO A 29 8.69 -13.51 -50.83
C PRO A 29 7.65 -14.43 -50.12
N HIS A 30 6.53 -14.75 -50.81
CA HIS A 30 6.17 -16.12 -51.26
C HIS A 30 4.71 -16.33 -51.76
N SER A 31 4.58 -17.13 -52.84
CA SER A 31 3.41 -17.94 -53.28
C SER A 31 2.12 -17.28 -53.84
N LEU A 32 2.20 -16.79 -55.08
CA LEU A 32 1.37 -17.12 -56.26
C LEU A 32 0.02 -17.89 -56.09
N VAL A 33 -1.10 -17.27 -56.53
CA VAL A 33 -2.05 -17.72 -57.61
C VAL A 33 -2.76 -16.46 -58.15
N LYS A 34 -2.37 -15.83 -59.28
CA LYS A 34 -2.59 -16.14 -60.72
C LYS A 34 -3.96 -15.67 -61.30
N ILE A 35 -3.93 -14.66 -62.19
CA ILE A 35 -4.75 -14.37 -63.42
C ILE A 35 -4.82 -12.84 -63.69
N GLU A 36 -4.88 -12.43 -64.97
CA GLU A 36 -4.67 -11.06 -65.49
C GLU A 36 -5.94 -10.43 -66.13
N GLY A 37 -5.92 -9.10 -66.37
CA GLY A 37 -6.96 -8.35 -67.12
C GLY A 37 -6.99 -6.84 -66.81
N VAL A 38 -6.02 -6.00 -67.20
CA VAL A 38 -5.70 -5.45 -68.54
C VAL A 38 -6.46 -4.16 -68.92
N ASN A 39 -5.68 -3.08 -69.15
CA ASN A 39 -5.94 -1.84 -69.93
C ASN A 39 -6.84 -0.68 -69.38
N ASN A 40 -6.17 0.48 -69.17
CA ASN A 40 -6.28 1.76 -69.91
C ASN A 40 -7.64 2.44 -70.23
N SER A 41 -7.79 3.78 -70.29
CA SER A 41 -6.94 4.92 -69.83
C SER A 41 -7.60 6.31 -70.12
N LYS A 42 -7.45 7.29 -69.21
CA LYS A 42 -7.69 8.77 -69.42
C LYS A 42 -9.15 9.17 -69.74
N THR A 43 -9.63 10.43 -69.66
CA THR A 43 -9.02 11.75 -69.34
C THR A 43 -10.02 12.69 -68.65
N GLU A 44 -9.50 13.73 -67.96
CA GLU A 44 -10.12 15.07 -67.76
C GLU A 44 -11.33 15.30 -66.82
N MET A 45 -11.57 16.60 -66.56
CA MET A 45 -12.49 17.16 -65.56
C MET A 45 -13.77 17.71 -66.21
N ILE A 46 -14.86 17.83 -65.43
CA ILE A 46 -15.53 19.12 -65.12
C ILE A 46 -16.69 18.90 -64.12
N SER A 47 -17.05 19.93 -63.37
CA SER A 47 -18.18 19.97 -62.44
C SER A 47 -19.53 20.20 -63.13
N ALA A 48 -20.64 19.66 -62.59
CA ALA A 48 -21.84 20.44 -62.19
C ALA A 48 -23.05 19.55 -61.77
N LEU A 49 -24.05 20.25 -61.23
CA LEU A 49 -25.50 19.93 -61.20
C LEU A 49 -26.11 19.04 -60.09
N ILE A 50 -27.41 19.29 -59.93
CA ILE A 50 -28.37 18.93 -58.88
C ILE A 50 -29.71 18.62 -59.61
N PRO A 51 -30.54 17.68 -59.13
CA PRO A 51 -32.00 17.70 -59.32
C PRO A 51 -32.68 18.22 -58.03
N GLU A 52 -33.64 19.17 -58.05
CA GLU A 52 -35.00 19.09 -58.64
C GLU A 52 -35.86 17.98 -57.99
N ASN A 53 -37.12 18.20 -57.58
CA ASN A 53 -38.12 19.19 -58.02
C ASN A 53 -38.98 19.80 -56.87
N GLY A 54 -39.73 20.86 -57.16
CA GLY A 54 -40.80 21.44 -56.33
C GLY A 54 -41.48 22.62 -57.03
N GLU A 55 -42.82 22.58 -57.20
CA GLU A 55 -43.55 23.43 -58.16
C GLU A 55 -43.99 24.82 -57.64
N LEU A 56 -44.55 25.64 -58.54
CA LEU A 56 -44.79 27.08 -58.40
C LEU A 56 -46.25 27.46 -58.09
N GLY A 57 -46.42 28.60 -57.39
CA GLY A 57 -47.64 29.43 -57.44
C GLY A 57 -48.23 29.79 -56.06
N GLY A 58 -48.56 31.05 -55.75
CA GLY A 58 -48.25 32.29 -56.48
C GLY A 58 -49.07 33.51 -56.03
N GLY A 59 -48.41 34.57 -55.56
CA GLY A 59 -49.00 35.89 -55.26
C GLY A 59 -49.73 36.01 -53.91
N ASP A 60 -49.97 37.22 -53.37
CA ASP A 60 -49.36 38.54 -53.66
C ASP A 60 -49.61 39.52 -52.49
N ILE A 61 -48.91 40.67 -52.45
CA ILE A 61 -49.17 41.90 -51.63
C ILE A 61 -49.38 41.69 -50.11
N GLY A 62 -48.40 42.01 -49.24
CA GLY A 62 -48.28 43.36 -48.63
C GLY A 62 -48.74 43.35 -47.14
N ASP A 63 -48.41 44.29 -46.25
CA ASP A 63 -47.54 45.48 -46.32
C ASP A 63 -47.16 45.95 -44.88
N LYS A 64 -46.00 46.60 -44.70
CA LYS A 64 -45.57 47.53 -43.60
C LYS A 64 -45.73 47.22 -42.07
N ILE A 65 -44.55 47.22 -41.41
CA ILE A 65 -44.13 48.10 -40.27
C ILE A 65 -44.43 47.74 -38.79
N ALA A 66 -43.47 48.14 -37.93
CA ALA A 66 -43.40 48.20 -36.45
C ALA A 66 -43.16 46.85 -35.73
N ARG A 67 -42.22 46.70 -34.76
CA ARG A 67 -41.80 47.52 -33.58
C ARG A 67 -42.84 47.53 -32.46
N ASN A 68 -42.52 47.32 -31.18
CA ASN A 68 -41.26 46.94 -30.50
C ASN A 68 -41.63 46.50 -29.05
N ASP A 69 -40.67 45.94 -28.29
CA ASP A 69 -40.60 45.96 -26.81
C ASP A 69 -41.73 45.20 -26.02
N ASP A 70 -41.55 44.68 -24.80
CA ASP A 70 -40.39 44.12 -24.09
C ASP A 70 -40.93 43.25 -22.89
N GLU A 71 -40.06 42.86 -21.96
CA GLU A 71 -40.34 42.43 -20.57
C GLU A 71 -40.90 41.00 -20.25
N SER A 72 -40.27 40.42 -19.22
CA SER A 72 -40.72 39.34 -18.33
C SER A 72 -41.06 40.00 -16.95
N PRO A 73 -41.40 39.33 -15.81
CA PRO A 73 -41.37 37.89 -15.49
C PRO A 73 -42.49 37.36 -14.51
N TYR A 74 -42.32 36.10 -14.07
CA TYR A 74 -42.81 35.49 -12.80
C TYR A 74 -44.27 35.02 -12.62
N SER A 75 -44.43 34.17 -11.58
CA SER A 75 -45.59 33.42 -11.08
C SER A 75 -46.12 32.30 -12.02
N SER A 76 -46.32 31.02 -11.65
CA SER A 76 -46.60 30.26 -10.40
C SER A 76 -48.09 30.11 -10.02
N VAL A 77 -48.61 28.87 -10.04
CA VAL A 77 -49.47 28.24 -9.01
C VAL A 77 -49.89 26.83 -9.48
N ASN A 78 -50.25 25.98 -8.51
CA ASN A 78 -50.71 24.59 -8.61
C ASN A 78 -51.77 24.30 -9.69
N MET A 79 -51.85 23.03 -10.09
CA MET A 79 -53.14 22.37 -10.37
C MET A 79 -53.20 20.98 -9.70
N THR A 80 -54.40 20.54 -9.38
CA THR A 80 -54.67 19.48 -8.39
C THR A 80 -54.90 18.10 -9.01
N LEU A 81 -54.82 17.06 -8.18
CA LEU A 81 -55.29 15.71 -8.50
C LEU A 81 -56.80 15.67 -8.75
N VAL A 82 -57.22 14.81 -9.67
CA VAL A 82 -58.50 14.11 -9.63
C VAL A 82 -58.20 12.64 -9.94
N GLU A 83 -58.62 11.74 -9.06
CA GLU A 83 -58.63 10.29 -9.28
C GLU A 83 -60.01 9.90 -9.83
N GLU A 84 -60.08 8.91 -10.72
CA GLU A 84 -61.31 8.15 -10.93
C GLU A 84 -60.99 6.71 -11.36
N GLU A 85 -61.94 5.80 -11.18
CA GLU A 85 -61.65 4.39 -10.82
C GLU A 85 -62.21 3.36 -11.81
N VAL A 86 -61.70 2.11 -11.70
CA VAL A 86 -62.33 0.84 -12.10
C VAL A 86 -62.82 0.67 -13.56
N SER A 87 -62.18 -0.26 -14.28
CA SER A 87 -62.84 -1.52 -14.70
C SER A 87 -61.84 -2.50 -15.32
N ALA A 88 -62.19 -3.79 -15.38
CA ALA A 88 -61.34 -4.87 -15.89
C ALA A 88 -62.14 -5.79 -16.81
N ARG A 89 -61.44 -6.43 -17.78
CA ARG A 89 -61.82 -7.71 -18.45
C ARG A 89 -60.66 -8.25 -19.30
N ASP A 90 -60.53 -9.58 -19.31
CA ASP A 90 -60.33 -10.53 -20.44
C ASP A 90 -59.29 -10.23 -21.56
N GLU A 91 -58.54 -11.18 -22.15
CA GLU A 91 -58.31 -12.62 -21.85
C GLU A 91 -57.07 -13.18 -22.61
N SER A 92 -56.27 -14.03 -21.95
CA SER A 92 -55.57 -15.22 -22.53
C SER A 92 -54.36 -15.11 -23.50
N LEU A 93 -53.69 -16.27 -23.64
CA LEU A 93 -52.81 -16.78 -24.73
C LEU A 93 -51.33 -16.33 -24.89
N ASN A 94 -50.46 -17.10 -24.23
CA ASN A 94 -49.18 -17.68 -24.68
C ASN A 94 -48.52 -17.21 -26.01
N SER A 95 -47.26 -16.80 -25.91
CA SER A 95 -46.17 -17.43 -26.71
C SER A 95 -44.82 -17.30 -25.98
N ALA A 96 -43.89 -18.21 -26.27
CA ALA A 96 -42.56 -18.20 -25.66
C ALA A 96 -41.50 -17.69 -26.66
N ALA A 97 -40.78 -16.63 -26.29
CA ALA A 97 -39.63 -16.13 -27.03
C ALA A 97 -38.61 -15.48 -26.09
N THR A 98 -37.32 -15.77 -26.30
CA THR A 98 -36.20 -15.26 -25.49
C THR A 98 -35.83 -13.83 -25.89
N PRO A 99 -35.65 -12.89 -24.94
CA PRO A 99 -34.98 -11.62 -25.20
C PRO A 99 -33.51 -11.64 -24.73
N LEU A 100 -32.67 -10.86 -25.42
CA LEU A 100 -31.25 -10.67 -25.09
C LEU A 100 -31.04 -9.85 -23.80
N ARG A 101 -29.81 -9.88 -23.28
CA ARG A 101 -29.29 -8.92 -22.28
C ARG A 101 -29.68 -7.48 -22.61
N SER A 102 -30.58 -6.89 -21.82
CA SER A 102 -30.75 -5.44 -21.72
C SER A 102 -29.88 -4.89 -20.59
N LEU A 103 -29.10 -3.84 -20.86
CA LEU A 103 -28.38 -3.09 -19.83
C LEU A 103 -29.36 -2.48 -18.83
N ILE A 104 -29.24 -2.83 -17.54
CA ILE A 104 -30.03 -2.19 -16.48
C ILE A 104 -29.39 -0.84 -16.13
N PRO A 105 -30.10 0.29 -16.22
CA PRO A 105 -29.56 1.60 -15.89
C PRO A 105 -29.42 1.79 -14.37
N PHE A 106 -28.50 2.67 -13.96
CA PHE A 106 -28.32 3.09 -12.57
C PHE A 106 -29.66 3.47 -11.92
N ARG A 107 -30.02 2.77 -10.83
CA ARG A 107 -31.19 3.09 -10.01
C ARG A 107 -30.75 3.98 -8.85
N ASN A 108 -31.43 5.12 -8.65
CA ASN A 108 -31.14 6.01 -7.52
C ASN A 108 -31.53 5.36 -6.19
N ASP A 109 -30.60 5.35 -5.23
CA ASP A 109 -30.91 5.10 -3.83
C ASP A 109 -31.63 6.31 -3.21
N SER A 110 -32.96 6.29 -3.24
CA SER A 110 -33.78 7.24 -2.48
C SER A 110 -35.20 6.76 -2.20
N LYS A 111 -35.36 5.89 -1.18
CA LYS A 111 -36.50 5.84 -0.22
C LYS A 111 -36.36 4.63 0.73
N TRP A 112 -35.67 4.84 1.85
CA TRP A 112 -35.79 4.00 3.03
C TRP A 112 -36.46 4.82 4.14
N ASN A 113 -37.78 4.69 4.23
CA ASN A 113 -38.66 5.01 5.38
C ASN A 113 -40.02 4.35 5.08
N ASP A 114 -40.79 4.03 6.13
CA ASP A 114 -42.11 3.37 6.09
C ASP A 114 -42.15 1.85 5.78
N THR A 115 -41.32 1.05 6.48
CA THR A 115 -41.55 -0.41 6.61
C THR A 115 -42.79 -0.78 7.41
N THR A 116 -43.39 0.17 8.13
CA THR A 116 -44.54 -0.01 9.04
C THR A 116 -45.88 -0.29 8.36
N TYR A 117 -46.06 0.07 7.08
CA TYR A 117 -47.35 -0.11 6.39
C TYR A 117 -47.56 -1.49 5.74
N TYR A 118 -46.59 -2.41 5.83
CA TYR A 118 -46.62 -3.71 5.14
C TYR A 118 -47.14 -4.90 5.98
N VAL A 119 -47.95 -4.62 7.01
CA VAL A 119 -48.50 -5.62 7.94
C VAL A 119 -49.79 -6.28 7.40
N GLY A 120 -50.43 -5.70 6.38
CA GLY A 120 -51.63 -6.28 5.76
C GLY A 120 -51.34 -7.54 4.94
N LYS A 121 -51.75 -8.71 5.46
CA LYS A 121 -51.76 -10.03 4.78
C LYS A 121 -50.40 -10.48 4.20
N LYS A 122 -49.44 -10.86 5.05
CA LYS A 122 -48.26 -11.64 4.61
C LYS A 122 -48.38 -13.13 4.93
N LYS A 123 -47.88 -13.97 4.02
CA LYS A 123 -47.53 -15.37 4.29
C LYS A 123 -46.38 -15.35 5.30
N LEU A 124 -46.54 -15.97 6.46
CA LEU A 124 -45.45 -16.06 7.44
C LEU A 124 -44.50 -17.19 7.02
N GLN A 125 -43.32 -16.81 6.53
CA GLN A 125 -42.18 -17.71 6.36
C GLN A 125 -41.38 -17.76 7.67
N SER A 126 -41.03 -18.96 8.11
CA SER A 126 -40.18 -19.21 9.28
C SER A 126 -39.23 -20.36 8.98
N TRP A 127 -38.02 -20.28 9.51
CA TRP A 127 -37.06 -21.38 9.52
C TRP A 127 -37.50 -22.47 10.50
N PHE A 128 -37.41 -23.72 10.04
CA PHE A 128 -37.61 -24.92 10.86
C PHE A 128 -36.35 -25.81 10.75
N GLN A 129 -35.95 -26.44 11.86
CA GLN A 129 -34.84 -27.37 11.86
C GLN A 129 -35.34 -28.81 11.70
N LEU A 130 -34.85 -29.51 10.68
CA LEU A 130 -35.15 -30.92 10.44
C LEU A 130 -34.44 -31.84 11.44
N PRO A 131 -34.92 -33.08 11.63
CA PRO A 131 -34.28 -34.07 12.50
C PRO A 131 -32.85 -34.48 12.10
N ASP A 132 -32.41 -34.15 10.88
CA ASP A 132 -31.02 -34.33 10.41
C ASP A 132 -30.13 -33.09 10.68
N GLY A 133 -30.66 -32.09 11.37
CA GLY A 133 -29.97 -30.86 11.75
C GLY A 133 -29.99 -29.73 10.72
N LYS A 134 -30.51 -29.97 9.50
CA LYS A 134 -30.60 -28.93 8.45
C LYS A 134 -31.68 -27.90 8.74
N TRP A 135 -31.54 -26.72 8.14
CA TRP A 135 -32.52 -25.63 8.23
C TRP A 135 -33.25 -25.44 6.89
N GLU A 136 -34.59 -25.50 6.94
CA GLU A 136 -35.45 -25.29 5.78
C GLU A 136 -36.43 -24.14 6.00
N LEU A 137 -36.81 -23.48 4.90
CA LEU A 137 -37.78 -22.39 4.89
C LEU A 137 -39.20 -22.96 4.87
N ALA A 138 -39.90 -22.90 6.00
CA ALA A 138 -41.26 -23.36 6.14
C ALA A 138 -42.29 -22.22 6.02
N ARG A 139 -43.46 -22.50 5.45
CA ARG A 139 -44.60 -21.57 5.40
C ARG A 139 -45.60 -21.94 6.49
N ILE A 140 -45.87 -21.04 7.43
CA ILE A 140 -46.93 -21.23 8.43
C ILE A 140 -48.29 -21.16 7.73
N LEU A 141 -49.12 -22.20 7.92
CA LEU A 141 -50.49 -22.29 7.43
C LEU A 141 -51.50 -21.85 8.49
N SER A 142 -51.28 -22.26 9.74
CA SER A 142 -52.08 -21.83 10.90
C SER A 142 -51.29 -22.03 12.20
N SER A 143 -51.51 -21.15 13.18
CA SER A 143 -50.94 -21.27 14.53
C SER A 143 -52.08 -21.31 15.55
N SER A 144 -51.98 -22.23 16.52
CA SER A 144 -52.99 -22.51 17.54
C SER A 144 -52.30 -22.69 18.89
N GLY A 145 -51.98 -21.58 19.55
CA GLY A 145 -51.23 -21.57 20.80
C GLY A 145 -49.80 -22.08 20.60
N MET A 146 -49.40 -23.07 21.40
CA MET A 146 -48.06 -23.68 21.36
C MET A 146 -47.81 -24.53 20.10
N GLU A 147 -48.80 -24.79 19.26
CA GLU A 147 -48.62 -25.59 18.05
C GLU A 147 -48.86 -24.78 16.77
N SER A 148 -47.96 -24.93 15.80
CA SER A 148 -48.08 -24.34 14.47
C SER A 148 -48.05 -25.42 13.39
N VAL A 149 -48.93 -25.28 12.40
CA VAL A 149 -48.99 -26.13 11.20
C VAL A 149 -48.19 -25.44 10.11
N ILE A 150 -47.16 -26.13 9.61
CA ILE A 150 -46.22 -25.62 8.61
C ILE A 150 -46.25 -26.48 7.34
N SER A 151 -45.96 -25.86 6.20
CA SER A 151 -45.68 -26.52 4.93
C SER A 151 -44.20 -26.33 4.57
N LEU A 152 -43.51 -27.44 4.30
CA LEU A 152 -42.16 -27.43 3.72
C LEU A 152 -42.21 -27.34 2.18
N SER A 153 -41.02 -27.29 1.57
CA SER A 153 -40.80 -27.20 0.12
C SER A 153 -41.46 -28.33 -0.69
N GLU A 154 -41.52 -29.55 -0.13
CA GLU A 154 -42.12 -30.75 -0.75
C GLU A 154 -43.65 -30.86 -0.56
N GLU A 155 -44.35 -29.75 -0.30
CA GLU A 155 -45.76 -29.69 0.17
C GLU A 155 -46.07 -30.46 1.47
N LYS A 156 -45.07 -31.11 2.06
CA LYS A 156 -45.15 -31.88 3.29
C LYS A 156 -45.61 -30.99 4.46
N VAL A 157 -46.81 -31.25 4.94
CA VAL A 157 -47.41 -30.54 6.09
C VAL A 157 -46.99 -31.22 7.38
N LEU A 158 -46.44 -30.43 8.32
CA LEU A 158 -46.04 -30.88 9.66
C LEU A 158 -46.71 -30.02 10.73
N LYS A 159 -46.99 -30.62 11.89
CA LYS A 159 -47.43 -29.91 13.10
C LYS A 159 -46.27 -29.88 14.07
N VAL A 160 -45.83 -28.70 14.46
CA VAL A 160 -44.60 -28.46 15.24
C VAL A 160 -44.88 -27.52 16.41
N ASN A 161 -44.03 -27.53 17.45
CA ASN A 161 -44.11 -26.51 18.49
C ASN A 161 -43.75 -25.15 17.87
N SER A 162 -44.57 -24.12 18.13
CA SER A 162 -44.31 -22.73 17.74
C SER A 162 -42.93 -22.23 18.20
N ASP A 163 -42.42 -22.70 19.36
CA ASP A 163 -41.09 -22.35 19.88
C ASP A 163 -39.92 -22.89 19.02
N SER A 164 -40.18 -23.89 18.17
CA SER A 164 -39.18 -24.46 17.24
C SER A 164 -39.06 -23.69 15.92
N LEU A 165 -39.85 -22.62 15.74
CA LEU A 165 -39.87 -21.81 14.53
C LEU A 165 -39.10 -20.49 14.73
N THR A 166 -38.07 -20.30 13.92
CA THR A 166 -37.25 -19.08 13.91
C THR A 166 -37.71 -18.15 12.79
N PRO A 167 -37.92 -16.83 13.00
CA PRO A 167 -38.46 -15.95 11.96
C PRO A 167 -37.52 -15.83 10.74
N ALA A 168 -38.08 -15.93 9.54
CA ALA A 168 -37.34 -15.76 8.30
C ALA A 168 -37.34 -14.30 7.81
N ASN A 169 -36.30 -13.91 7.06
CA ASN A 169 -36.29 -12.62 6.38
C ASN A 169 -37.24 -12.66 5.16
N PRO A 170 -37.81 -11.50 4.76
CA PRO A 170 -38.56 -11.41 3.51
C PRO A 170 -37.63 -11.49 2.30
N ASP A 171 -38.09 -12.12 1.22
CA ASP A 171 -37.36 -12.42 -0.03
C ASP A 171 -36.59 -11.23 -0.66
N ILE A 172 -36.96 -9.98 -0.31
CA ILE A 172 -36.27 -8.75 -0.74
C ILE A 172 -34.89 -8.55 -0.09
N LEU A 173 -34.56 -9.30 0.97
CA LEU A 173 -33.25 -9.30 1.64
C LEU A 173 -32.39 -10.53 1.26
N ASP A 174 -32.83 -11.31 0.28
CA ASP A 174 -32.07 -12.45 -0.21
C ASP A 174 -30.78 -11.98 -0.89
N GLY A 175 -29.66 -12.54 -0.43
CA GLY A 175 -28.34 -12.24 -0.99
C GLY A 175 -27.77 -10.85 -0.69
N VAL A 176 -28.21 -10.13 0.36
CA VAL A 176 -27.58 -8.86 0.79
C VAL A 176 -26.05 -8.93 0.91
N ASP A 177 -25.37 -7.83 0.57
CA ASP A 177 -23.90 -7.70 0.56
C ASP A 177 -23.26 -7.59 1.95
N ASP A 178 -24.01 -7.17 2.97
CA ASP A 178 -23.61 -7.13 4.38
C ASP A 178 -24.68 -7.77 5.25
N LEU A 179 -24.30 -8.74 6.08
CA LEU A 179 -25.20 -9.45 6.99
C LEU A 179 -25.87 -8.53 8.03
N LEU A 180 -25.32 -7.33 8.28
CA LEU A 180 -25.96 -6.30 9.11
C LEU A 180 -27.27 -5.74 8.50
N GLN A 181 -27.53 -5.96 7.20
CA GLN A 181 -28.76 -5.54 6.53
C GLN A 181 -29.95 -6.49 6.79
N LEU A 182 -29.72 -7.65 7.43
CA LEU A 182 -30.78 -8.62 7.76
C LEU A 182 -31.67 -8.13 8.91
N SER A 183 -32.99 -8.14 8.68
CA SER A 183 -34.00 -7.72 9.67
C SER A 183 -34.08 -8.71 10.83
N TYR A 184 -34.13 -10.01 10.52
CA TYR A 184 -33.97 -11.09 11.47
C TYR A 184 -32.57 -11.67 11.34
N LEU A 185 -31.70 -11.32 12.29
CA LEU A 185 -30.37 -11.90 12.41
C LEU A 185 -30.44 -13.16 13.27
N ASN A 186 -30.39 -14.31 12.63
CA ASN A 186 -30.35 -15.63 13.24
C ASN A 186 -29.51 -16.58 12.38
N GLU A 187 -29.10 -17.71 12.96
CA GLU A 187 -28.23 -18.69 12.28
C GLU A 187 -28.74 -19.12 10.88
N PRO A 188 -30.01 -19.57 10.71
CA PRO A 188 -30.48 -20.00 9.40
C PRO A 188 -30.55 -18.86 8.38
N ALA A 189 -30.86 -17.62 8.79
CA ALA A 189 -30.83 -16.48 7.87
C ALA A 189 -29.42 -16.16 7.35
N VAL A 190 -28.39 -16.25 8.20
CA VAL A 190 -26.98 -16.06 7.78
C VAL A 190 -26.54 -17.21 6.88
N LEU A 191 -26.87 -18.45 7.26
CA LEU A 191 -26.53 -19.66 6.50
C LEU A 191 -27.17 -19.65 5.10
N TYR A 192 -28.46 -19.31 5.02
CA TYR A 192 -29.19 -19.17 3.77
C TYR A 192 -28.68 -18.02 2.89
N ASN A 193 -28.39 -16.85 3.47
CA ASN A 193 -27.82 -15.72 2.70
C ASN A 193 -26.50 -16.12 2.03
N LEU A 194 -25.60 -16.78 2.78
CA LEU A 194 -24.33 -17.27 2.25
C LEU A 194 -24.52 -18.38 1.21
N GLN A 195 -25.48 -19.29 1.42
CA GLN A 195 -25.83 -20.33 0.44
C GLN A 195 -26.37 -19.75 -0.86
N TYR A 196 -27.27 -18.76 -0.78
CA TYR A 196 -27.85 -18.05 -1.93
C TYR A 196 -26.77 -17.30 -2.72
N ARG A 197 -25.88 -16.56 -2.05
CA ARG A 197 -24.77 -15.84 -2.69
C ARG A 197 -23.76 -16.78 -3.33
N TYR A 198 -23.39 -17.86 -2.65
CA TYR A 198 -22.51 -18.91 -3.18
C TYR A 198 -23.10 -19.56 -4.45
N GLY A 199 -24.40 -19.82 -4.48
CA GLY A 199 -25.10 -20.33 -5.68
C GLY A 199 -25.13 -19.38 -6.89
N GLN A 200 -24.75 -18.12 -6.71
CA GLN A 200 -24.63 -17.10 -7.76
C GLN A 200 -23.16 -16.67 -8.01
N ASP A 201 -22.18 -17.48 -7.55
CA ASP A 201 -20.73 -17.19 -7.57
C ASP A 201 -20.31 -15.91 -6.82
N MET A 202 -21.19 -15.35 -5.98
CA MET A 202 -20.91 -14.21 -5.10
C MET A 202 -20.23 -14.67 -3.81
N ILE A 203 -18.97 -15.09 -3.93
CA ILE A 203 -18.20 -15.77 -2.86
C ILE A 203 -17.82 -14.91 -1.64
N TYR A 204 -18.03 -13.60 -1.68
CA TYR A 204 -17.65 -12.66 -0.61
C TYR A 204 -18.88 -11.96 -0.02
N THR A 205 -18.89 -11.78 1.31
CA THR A 205 -19.97 -11.08 2.02
C THR A 205 -19.39 -10.29 3.21
N LYS A 206 -19.85 -9.06 3.44
CA LYS A 206 -19.50 -8.29 4.65
C LYS A 206 -20.26 -8.85 5.86
N ALA A 207 -19.60 -8.83 7.01
CA ALA A 207 -20.14 -9.17 8.33
C ALA A 207 -19.75 -8.04 9.29
N GLY A 208 -20.29 -6.84 9.04
CA GLY A 208 -19.75 -5.62 9.64
C GLY A 208 -18.26 -5.41 9.31
N PRO A 209 -17.35 -5.32 10.29
CA PRO A 209 -15.92 -5.09 10.05
C PRO A 209 -15.17 -6.31 9.50
N VAL A 210 -15.80 -7.49 9.42
CA VAL A 210 -15.18 -8.75 8.94
C VAL A 210 -15.63 -9.06 7.52
N LEU A 211 -14.72 -9.52 6.67
CA LEU A 211 -15.08 -10.10 5.36
C LEU A 211 -15.19 -11.62 5.48
N VAL A 212 -16.33 -12.19 5.07
CA VAL A 212 -16.51 -13.64 4.89
C VAL A 212 -16.20 -14.00 3.44
N ALA A 213 -15.44 -15.07 3.24
CA ALA A 213 -15.05 -15.59 1.92
C ALA A 213 -15.33 -17.09 1.85
N VAL A 214 -16.19 -17.55 0.93
CA VAL A 214 -16.55 -18.97 0.77
C VAL A 214 -15.79 -19.55 -0.43
N ASN A 215 -15.00 -20.62 -0.23
CA ASN A 215 -14.15 -21.17 -1.30
C ASN A 215 -15.00 -21.77 -2.45
N PRO A 216 -14.94 -21.24 -3.69
CA PRO A 216 -15.73 -21.77 -4.81
C PRO A 216 -15.25 -23.12 -5.37
N PHE A 217 -14.01 -23.54 -5.07
CA PHE A 217 -13.32 -24.67 -5.72
C PHE A 217 -13.24 -24.58 -7.27
N LYS A 218 -13.47 -23.39 -7.84
CA LYS A 218 -13.32 -23.07 -9.28
C LYS A 218 -12.81 -21.64 -9.44
N LYS A 219 -12.27 -21.30 -10.62
CA LYS A 219 -11.89 -19.92 -10.96
C LYS A 219 -13.15 -19.09 -11.21
N VAL A 220 -13.24 -17.91 -10.59
CA VAL A 220 -14.38 -16.97 -10.69
C VAL A 220 -13.87 -15.62 -11.24
N PRO A 221 -14.56 -14.96 -12.18
CA PRO A 221 -14.04 -13.78 -12.90
C PRO A 221 -14.12 -12.45 -12.11
N LEU A 222 -13.67 -12.44 -10.85
CA LEU A 222 -13.69 -11.26 -9.95
C LEU A 222 -12.34 -10.53 -9.84
N TYR A 223 -11.29 -11.08 -10.44
CA TYR A 223 -9.88 -10.67 -10.23
C TYR A 223 -9.25 -9.99 -11.45
N GLY A 224 -10.07 -9.40 -12.34
CA GLY A 224 -9.60 -8.66 -13.51
C GLY A 224 -9.11 -7.26 -13.17
N ASN A 225 -8.28 -6.67 -14.04
CA ASN A 225 -7.76 -5.30 -13.87
C ASN A 225 -8.89 -4.27 -13.71
N ASP A 226 -9.99 -4.44 -14.42
CA ASP A 226 -11.19 -3.60 -14.35
C ASP A 226 -11.74 -3.49 -12.91
N TYR A 227 -11.70 -4.58 -12.14
CA TYR A 227 -12.08 -4.58 -10.73
C TYR A 227 -11.04 -3.83 -9.87
N ILE A 228 -9.75 -4.00 -10.15
CA ILE A 228 -8.67 -3.29 -9.44
C ILE A 228 -8.84 -1.77 -9.61
N GLU A 229 -9.12 -1.30 -10.83
CA GLU A 229 -9.41 0.12 -11.09
C GLU A 229 -10.72 0.58 -10.44
N ALA A 230 -11.79 -0.22 -10.51
CA ALA A 230 -13.08 0.12 -9.91
C ALA A 230 -13.01 0.31 -8.38
N TYR A 231 -12.31 -0.56 -7.65
CA TYR A 231 -12.13 -0.41 -6.21
C TYR A 231 -11.21 0.78 -5.88
N ARG A 232 -10.10 0.95 -6.61
CA ARG A 232 -9.19 2.10 -6.48
C ARG A 232 -9.90 3.45 -6.69
N CYS A 233 -10.85 3.51 -7.63
CA CYS A 233 -11.66 4.70 -7.92
C CYS A 233 -12.91 4.82 -7.04
N LYS A 234 -13.21 3.85 -6.16
CA LYS A 234 -14.45 3.76 -5.38
C LYS A 234 -15.74 3.81 -6.22
N SER A 235 -15.71 3.30 -7.44
CA SER A 235 -16.92 3.12 -8.26
C SER A 235 -17.67 1.83 -7.93
N ASN A 236 -17.21 1.06 -6.95
CA ASN A 236 -17.79 -0.20 -6.50
C ASN A 236 -17.62 -0.35 -4.97
N ASP A 237 -18.64 -0.85 -4.27
CA ASP A 237 -18.63 -1.18 -2.83
C ASP A 237 -19.15 -2.61 -2.54
N ILE A 238 -19.26 -3.45 -3.58
CA ILE A 238 -19.51 -4.89 -3.44
C ILE A 238 -18.41 -5.50 -2.54
N PRO A 239 -18.73 -6.39 -1.58
CA PRO A 239 -17.76 -7.06 -0.73
C PRO A 239 -16.68 -7.79 -1.53
N HIS A 240 -15.41 -7.46 -1.29
CA HIS A 240 -14.27 -8.09 -1.95
C HIS A 240 -12.99 -7.91 -1.13
N VAL A 241 -12.00 -8.78 -1.32
CA VAL A 241 -10.67 -8.67 -0.70
C VAL A 241 -10.04 -7.31 -1.00
N TYR A 242 -10.14 -6.87 -2.26
CA TYR A 242 -9.64 -5.56 -2.70
C TYR A 242 -10.21 -4.40 -1.90
N ALA A 243 -11.49 -4.45 -1.48
CA ALA A 243 -12.09 -3.39 -0.67
C ALA A 243 -11.47 -3.30 0.75
N ILE A 244 -11.14 -4.45 1.36
CA ILE A 244 -10.43 -4.52 2.65
C ILE A 244 -8.99 -4.02 2.49
N THR A 245 -8.27 -4.47 1.46
CA THR A 245 -6.90 -4.06 1.19
C THR A 245 -6.80 -2.57 0.87
N ASP A 246 -7.72 -2.02 0.08
CA ASP A 246 -7.79 -0.59 -0.25
C ASP A 246 -8.18 0.28 0.95
N ASN A 247 -9.03 -0.25 1.85
CA ASN A 247 -9.27 0.37 3.15
C ASN A 247 -7.96 0.42 3.96
N ALA A 248 -7.27 -0.70 4.18
CA ALA A 248 -6.02 -0.73 4.94
C ALA A 248 -4.97 0.27 4.42
N ILE A 249 -4.75 0.36 3.10
CA ILE A 249 -3.85 1.37 2.50
C ILE A 249 -4.30 2.79 2.85
N ARG A 250 -5.59 3.10 2.69
CA ARG A 250 -6.14 4.43 2.97
C ARG A 250 -6.06 4.79 4.45
N GLU A 251 -6.21 3.84 5.36
CA GLU A 251 -6.14 4.09 6.81
C GLU A 251 -4.69 4.23 7.28
N MET A 252 -3.76 3.41 6.77
CA MET A 252 -2.31 3.60 6.95
C MET A 252 -1.84 5.00 6.52
N ILE A 253 -2.35 5.52 5.39
CA ILE A 253 -1.99 6.85 4.89
C ILE A 253 -2.72 7.98 5.66
N ARG A 254 -3.94 7.73 6.15
CA ARG A 254 -4.78 8.71 6.85
C ARG A 254 -4.34 8.95 8.30
N ASP A 255 -4.08 7.88 9.03
CA ASP A 255 -3.83 7.92 10.48
C ASP A 255 -2.35 7.67 10.84
N GLU A 256 -1.52 7.33 9.84
CA GLU A 256 -0.08 7.06 9.95
C GLU A 256 0.30 5.86 10.83
N VAL A 257 -0.67 4.96 11.12
CA VAL A 257 -0.53 3.73 11.92
C VAL A 257 -0.38 2.50 11.02
N ASN A 258 0.45 1.54 11.44
CA ASN A 258 0.64 0.26 10.75
C ASN A 258 -0.62 -0.60 10.77
N GLN A 259 -0.82 -1.39 9.71
CA GLN A 259 -2.03 -2.20 9.53
C GLN A 259 -1.66 -3.69 9.50
N SER A 260 -2.61 -4.55 9.86
CA SER A 260 -2.52 -5.98 9.56
C SER A 260 -3.78 -6.49 8.87
N ILE A 261 -3.61 -7.48 7.99
CA ILE A 261 -4.71 -8.22 7.36
C ILE A 261 -4.58 -9.67 7.84
N VAL A 262 -5.50 -10.10 8.70
CA VAL A 262 -5.48 -11.41 9.36
C VAL A 262 -6.46 -12.34 8.64
N ILE A 263 -5.91 -13.34 7.94
CA ILE A 263 -6.68 -14.29 7.15
C ILE A 263 -6.73 -15.62 7.91
N SER A 264 -7.93 -16.10 8.22
CA SER A 264 -8.15 -17.28 9.08
C SER A 264 -9.36 -18.11 8.65
N GLY A 265 -9.50 -19.33 9.17
CA GLY A 265 -10.48 -20.32 8.73
C GLY A 265 -9.88 -21.72 8.63
N GLU A 266 -10.69 -22.74 8.32
CA GLU A 266 -10.25 -24.15 8.29
C GLU A 266 -9.23 -24.48 7.18
N SER A 267 -8.60 -25.66 7.29
CA SER A 267 -7.71 -26.19 6.25
C SER A 267 -8.51 -26.47 4.95
N GLY A 268 -7.96 -26.03 3.81
CA GLY A 268 -8.67 -26.05 2.50
C GLY A 268 -9.68 -24.91 2.27
N ALA A 269 -9.90 -24.00 3.22
CA ALA A 269 -10.87 -22.91 3.07
C ALA A 269 -10.46 -21.74 2.14
N GLY A 270 -9.28 -21.79 1.49
CA GLY A 270 -8.84 -20.76 0.53
C GLY A 270 -8.06 -19.57 1.12
N LYS A 271 -7.50 -19.71 2.33
CA LYS A 271 -6.70 -18.66 3.02
C LYS A 271 -5.53 -18.15 2.19
N THR A 272 -4.66 -19.04 1.72
CA THR A 272 -3.45 -18.70 0.96
C THR A 272 -3.76 -18.06 -0.39
N GLU A 273 -4.82 -18.50 -1.08
CA GLU A 273 -5.30 -17.82 -2.30
C GLU A 273 -5.84 -16.42 -2.00
N THR A 274 -6.58 -16.26 -0.90
CA THR A 274 -7.03 -14.93 -0.43
C THR A 274 -5.85 -14.01 -0.08
N ALA A 275 -4.76 -14.56 0.46
CA ALA A 275 -3.52 -13.82 0.69
C ALA A 275 -2.82 -13.43 -0.63
N LYS A 276 -2.77 -14.33 -1.63
CA LYS A 276 -2.27 -14.03 -2.99
C LYS A 276 -3.08 -12.90 -3.64
N ILE A 277 -4.41 -12.94 -3.56
CA ILE A 277 -5.31 -11.90 -4.10
C ILE A 277 -5.07 -10.55 -3.42
N ALA A 278 -4.90 -10.51 -2.09
CA ALA A 278 -4.56 -9.29 -1.36
C ALA A 278 -3.18 -8.73 -1.78
N MET A 279 -2.17 -9.60 -1.91
CA MET A 279 -0.84 -9.19 -2.39
C MET A 279 -0.85 -8.69 -3.85
N GLN A 280 -1.64 -9.30 -4.73
CA GLN A 280 -1.80 -8.84 -6.12
C GLN A 280 -2.39 -7.43 -6.19
N TYR A 281 -3.36 -7.09 -5.34
CA TYR A 281 -3.90 -5.73 -5.27
C TYR A 281 -2.87 -4.71 -4.77
N LEU A 282 -2.10 -5.05 -3.72
CA LEU A 282 -0.99 -4.21 -3.26
C LEU A 282 0.08 -4.02 -4.34
N ALA A 283 0.44 -5.09 -5.04
CA ALA A 283 1.41 -5.06 -6.15
C ALA A 283 0.94 -4.15 -7.31
N ALA A 284 -0.32 -4.26 -7.72
CA ALA A 284 -0.91 -3.42 -8.77
C ALA A 284 -0.93 -1.92 -8.39
N LEU A 285 -1.01 -1.60 -7.10
CA LEU A 285 -0.95 -0.22 -6.59
C LEU A 285 0.47 0.28 -6.30
N GLY A 286 1.46 -0.61 -6.09
CA GLY A 286 2.83 -0.28 -5.65
C GLY A 286 3.58 0.68 -6.58
N GLY A 287 3.29 0.61 -7.88
CA GLY A 287 3.63 1.66 -8.83
C GLY A 287 4.97 1.50 -9.55
N GLY A 288 5.28 0.29 -10.00
CA GLY A 288 6.24 0.02 -11.08
C GLY A 288 7.71 0.01 -10.68
N SER A 289 8.03 -0.41 -9.46
CA SER A 289 9.40 -0.52 -8.96
C SER A 289 10.10 -1.85 -9.32
N GLY A 290 9.34 -2.87 -9.74
CA GLY A 290 9.82 -4.23 -10.02
C GLY A 290 9.75 -5.14 -8.79
N ILE A 291 9.95 -4.57 -7.60
CA ILE A 291 9.82 -5.22 -6.28
C ILE A 291 8.44 -5.87 -6.13
N GLU A 292 7.40 -5.30 -6.74
CA GLU A 292 6.04 -5.84 -6.68
C GLU A 292 5.92 -7.24 -7.34
N TYR A 293 6.73 -7.52 -8.36
CA TYR A 293 6.81 -8.83 -9.02
C TYR A 293 7.65 -9.82 -8.19
N GLU A 294 8.77 -9.36 -7.61
CA GLU A 294 9.61 -10.18 -6.72
C GLU A 294 8.81 -10.69 -5.51
N ILE A 295 8.04 -9.81 -4.85
CA ILE A 295 7.18 -10.17 -3.70
C ILE A 295 6.21 -11.29 -4.09
N LEU A 296 5.53 -11.19 -5.24
CA LEU A 296 4.58 -12.21 -5.69
C LEU A 296 5.27 -13.54 -5.97
N LYS A 297 6.45 -13.51 -6.61
CA LYS A 297 7.26 -14.70 -6.95
C LYS A 297 7.88 -15.40 -5.74
N THR A 298 7.84 -14.83 -4.52
CA THR A 298 8.20 -15.59 -3.31
C THR A 298 7.25 -16.74 -2.99
N ASN A 299 5.98 -16.67 -3.39
CA ASN A 299 4.97 -17.65 -2.97
C ASN A 299 5.24 -19.07 -3.50
N PRO A 300 5.56 -19.31 -4.79
CA PRO A 300 5.98 -20.63 -5.28
C PRO A 300 7.13 -21.26 -4.50
N ILE A 301 8.15 -20.47 -4.11
CA ILE A 301 9.28 -20.97 -3.32
C ILE A 301 8.81 -21.41 -1.92
N LEU A 302 8.02 -20.56 -1.27
CA LEU A 302 7.51 -20.83 0.09
C LEU A 302 6.49 -21.97 0.12
N GLU A 303 5.72 -22.17 -0.95
CA GLU A 303 4.76 -23.27 -1.08
C GLU A 303 5.48 -24.59 -1.43
N ALA A 304 6.49 -24.57 -2.29
CA ALA A 304 7.31 -25.76 -2.56
C ALA A 304 7.99 -26.31 -1.30
N PHE A 305 8.59 -25.44 -0.48
CA PHE A 305 9.35 -25.87 0.71
C PHE A 305 8.50 -25.91 2.01
N GLY A 306 7.33 -25.29 2.04
CA GLY A 306 6.49 -25.15 3.25
C GLY A 306 5.09 -25.75 3.16
N ASN A 307 4.62 -26.14 1.96
CA ASN A 307 3.33 -26.81 1.79
C ASN A 307 3.50 -28.30 1.47
N ALA A 308 2.46 -29.07 1.77
CA ALA A 308 2.36 -30.48 1.44
C ALA A 308 0.89 -30.89 1.21
N LYS A 309 0.69 -32.04 0.56
CA LYS A 309 -0.61 -32.73 0.51
C LYS A 309 -0.93 -33.35 1.87
N THR A 310 -2.10 -33.03 2.40
CA THR A 310 -2.72 -33.72 3.53
C THR A 310 -3.96 -34.50 3.08
N SER A 311 -4.49 -35.34 3.95
CA SER A 311 -5.75 -36.07 3.82
C SER A 311 -6.97 -35.19 3.48
N ARG A 312 -6.91 -33.87 3.74
CA ARG A 312 -8.02 -32.92 3.52
C ARG A 312 -7.73 -31.82 2.49
N ASN A 313 -6.50 -31.69 1.98
CA ASN A 313 -6.08 -30.60 1.08
C ASN A 313 -4.81 -30.98 0.30
N ASP A 314 -4.82 -30.87 -1.02
CA ASP A 314 -3.67 -31.23 -1.88
C ASP A 314 -2.49 -30.25 -1.80
N ASN A 315 -2.72 -28.99 -1.43
CA ASN A 315 -1.68 -27.98 -1.24
C ASN A 315 -1.95 -27.23 0.07
N SER A 316 -1.39 -27.72 1.18
CA SER A 316 -1.64 -27.21 2.53
C SER A 316 -0.39 -26.63 3.18
N SER A 317 -0.44 -25.35 3.55
CA SER A 317 0.62 -24.65 4.30
C SER A 317 0.85 -25.32 5.66
N ARG A 318 2.06 -25.86 5.88
CA ARG A 318 2.48 -26.50 7.15
C ARG A 318 3.42 -25.61 7.97
N PHE A 319 3.22 -24.30 7.82
CA PHE A 319 3.89 -23.21 8.52
C PHE A 319 2.99 -21.97 8.49
N GLY A 320 3.23 -20.99 9.36
CA GLY A 320 2.64 -19.65 9.26
C GLY A 320 3.59 -18.67 8.58
N LYS A 321 3.04 -17.78 7.72
CA LYS A 321 3.78 -16.68 7.08
C LYS A 321 3.16 -15.32 7.43
N LEU A 322 3.99 -14.43 7.96
CA LEU A 322 3.71 -13.00 8.09
C LEU A 322 4.51 -12.25 7.02
N ILE A 323 3.82 -11.62 6.08
CA ILE A 323 4.43 -10.83 5.01
C ILE A 323 4.19 -9.35 5.33
N GLU A 324 5.23 -8.70 5.87
CA GLU A 324 5.25 -7.29 6.22
C GLU A 324 5.70 -6.48 5.00
N ILE A 325 4.76 -5.87 4.29
CA ILE A 325 5.05 -5.01 3.13
C ILE A 325 5.29 -3.59 3.65
N HIS A 326 6.47 -3.05 3.37
CA HIS A 326 6.86 -1.70 3.75
C HIS A 326 6.46 -0.69 2.68
N PHE A 327 6.02 0.48 3.12
CA PHE A 327 5.61 1.58 2.25
C PHE A 327 6.49 2.81 2.44
N SER A 328 6.47 3.68 1.45
CA SER A 328 7.07 5.01 1.46
C SER A 328 6.08 6.07 2.01
N GLY A 329 6.59 7.26 2.31
CA GLY A 329 5.75 8.41 2.69
C GLY A 329 4.72 8.82 1.63
N THR A 330 4.91 8.43 0.37
CA THR A 330 3.97 8.67 -0.75
C THR A 330 3.02 7.49 -1.01
N GLY A 331 3.06 6.43 -0.20
CA GLY A 331 2.15 5.28 -0.33
C GLY A 331 2.55 4.24 -1.38
N LYS A 332 3.71 4.37 -2.03
CA LYS A 332 4.30 3.29 -2.85
C LYS A 332 4.95 2.21 -1.99
N ILE A 333 5.02 0.98 -2.50
CA ILE A 333 5.81 -0.11 -1.88
C ILE A 333 7.30 0.29 -1.92
N SER A 334 8.01 0.06 -0.81
CA SER A 334 9.44 0.37 -0.65
C SER A 334 10.31 -0.86 -0.39
N GLY A 335 9.69 -2.00 -0.13
CA GLY A 335 10.34 -3.28 0.17
C GLY A 335 9.38 -4.20 0.94
N ALA A 336 9.82 -5.39 1.31
CA ALA A 336 9.04 -6.28 2.15
C ALA A 336 9.93 -7.15 3.04
N LYS A 337 9.31 -7.73 4.07
CA LYS A 337 9.94 -8.69 4.98
C LYS A 337 9.01 -9.87 5.21
N ILE A 338 9.50 -11.08 4.99
CA ILE A 338 8.77 -12.31 5.26
C ILE A 338 9.29 -12.91 6.56
N GLN A 339 8.40 -13.20 7.51
CA GLN A 339 8.74 -13.99 8.68
C GLN A 339 7.90 -15.27 8.70
N THR A 340 8.59 -16.40 8.76
CA THR A 340 8.03 -17.72 8.91
C THR A 340 7.91 -18.12 10.38
N PHE A 341 6.98 -19.02 10.66
CA PHE A 341 6.70 -19.56 11.98
C PHE A 341 6.36 -21.04 11.83
N LEU A 342 6.90 -21.90 12.68
CA LEU A 342 6.33 -23.22 12.99
C LEU A 342 6.18 -24.16 11.78
N LEU A 343 7.29 -24.41 11.10
CA LEU A 343 7.41 -25.47 10.09
C LEU A 343 7.19 -26.85 10.75
N GLU A 344 6.30 -27.67 10.19
CA GLU A 344 6.01 -29.03 10.66
C GLU A 344 7.17 -29.99 10.34
N LYS A 345 8.20 -30.00 11.20
CA LYS A 345 9.44 -30.76 10.97
C LYS A 345 9.24 -32.26 10.79
N SER A 346 8.32 -32.88 11.53
CA SER A 346 8.07 -34.33 11.50
C SER A 346 7.72 -34.83 10.09
N ARG A 347 7.00 -34.02 9.30
CA ARG A 347 6.66 -34.30 7.89
C ARG A 347 7.86 -34.53 6.96
N VAL A 348 9.07 -34.12 7.35
CA VAL A 348 10.31 -34.40 6.61
C VAL A 348 10.69 -35.89 6.66
N VAL A 349 10.36 -36.59 7.75
CA VAL A 349 10.84 -37.94 8.06
C VAL A 349 9.73 -38.97 8.28
N GLN A 350 8.52 -38.52 8.59
CA GLN A 350 7.33 -39.34 8.84
C GLN A 350 6.15 -38.81 8.01
N CYS A 351 5.42 -39.70 7.33
CA CYS A 351 4.20 -39.36 6.59
C CYS A 351 3.10 -40.41 6.84
N THR A 352 1.88 -39.95 7.07
CA THR A 352 0.68 -40.79 7.16
C THR A 352 0.20 -41.26 5.79
N GLU A 353 -0.54 -42.37 5.74
CA GLU A 353 -1.04 -42.95 4.49
C GLU A 353 -1.91 -41.98 3.70
N GLY A 354 -1.68 -41.88 2.39
CA GLY A 354 -2.35 -40.92 1.51
C GLY A 354 -1.85 -39.46 1.54
N GLU A 355 -1.04 -39.07 2.53
CA GLU A 355 -0.42 -37.73 2.61
C GLU A 355 0.94 -37.66 1.87
N ARG A 356 1.55 -36.47 1.80
CA ARG A 356 2.93 -36.29 1.36
C ARG A 356 3.80 -35.57 2.36
N SER A 357 5.11 -35.69 2.14
CA SER A 357 6.10 -34.71 2.58
C SER A 357 6.00 -33.41 1.75
N TYR A 358 6.91 -32.47 1.95
CA TYR A 358 6.93 -31.19 1.23
C TYR A 358 7.09 -31.35 -0.28
N HIS A 359 6.40 -30.50 -1.06
CA HIS A 359 6.34 -30.62 -2.53
C HIS A 359 7.74 -30.56 -3.18
N SER A 360 8.66 -29.78 -2.61
CA SER A 360 10.07 -29.62 -3.05
C SER A 360 10.79 -30.94 -3.31
N PHE A 361 10.52 -32.00 -2.54
CA PHE A 361 11.12 -33.32 -2.75
C PHE A 361 10.60 -34.02 -4.02
N TYR A 362 9.30 -33.96 -4.27
CA TYR A 362 8.65 -34.59 -5.43
C TYR A 362 8.98 -33.82 -6.71
N GLN A 363 8.91 -32.49 -6.64
CA GLN A 363 9.35 -31.56 -7.68
C GLN A 363 10.81 -31.80 -8.08
N LEU A 364 11.72 -31.96 -7.11
CA LEU A 364 13.12 -32.28 -7.39
C LEU A 364 13.30 -33.67 -8.03
N CYS A 365 12.55 -34.69 -7.60
CA CYS A 365 12.62 -36.04 -8.18
C CYS A 365 12.07 -36.11 -9.61
N ALA A 366 11.09 -35.26 -9.96
CA ALA A 366 10.43 -35.23 -11.26
C ALA A 366 11.10 -34.26 -12.26
N GLY A 367 11.37 -33.02 -11.84
CA GLY A 367 11.78 -31.92 -12.72
C GLY A 367 13.28 -31.63 -12.80
N ALA A 368 14.13 -32.28 -12.01
CA ALA A 368 15.58 -32.04 -12.05
C ALA A 368 16.18 -32.31 -13.45
N PRO A 369 16.88 -31.35 -14.08
CA PRO A 369 17.56 -31.56 -15.36
C PRO A 369 18.57 -32.73 -15.28
N PRO A 370 18.82 -33.49 -16.37
CA PRO A 370 19.65 -34.69 -16.33
C PRO A 370 21.03 -34.49 -15.67
N ALA A 371 21.72 -33.39 -15.98
CA ALA A 371 23.02 -33.06 -15.38
C ALA A 371 22.94 -32.79 -13.86
N LEU A 372 21.85 -32.19 -13.38
CA LEU A 372 21.60 -32.02 -11.94
C LEU A 372 21.24 -33.36 -11.30
N ARG A 373 20.42 -34.19 -11.98
CA ARG A 373 20.01 -35.52 -11.52
C ARG A 373 21.22 -36.45 -11.32
N GLU A 374 22.17 -36.42 -12.26
CA GLU A 374 23.44 -37.15 -12.16
C GLU A 374 24.34 -36.58 -11.05
N LYS A 375 24.54 -35.25 -11.01
CA LYS A 375 25.36 -34.60 -9.96
C LYS A 375 24.89 -34.95 -8.54
N LEU A 376 23.58 -34.95 -8.34
CA LEU A 376 22.90 -35.22 -7.06
C LEU A 376 22.64 -36.71 -6.77
N ASN A 377 22.93 -37.63 -7.71
CA ASN A 377 22.55 -39.05 -7.63
C ASN A 377 21.05 -39.21 -7.27
N LEU A 378 20.14 -38.60 -8.04
CA LEU A 378 18.70 -38.61 -7.75
C LEU A 378 17.97 -39.84 -8.34
N LYS A 379 17.35 -40.60 -7.44
CA LYS A 379 16.46 -41.74 -7.71
C LYS A 379 14.99 -41.30 -7.82
N ASN A 380 14.09 -42.23 -8.09
CA ASN A 380 12.65 -41.93 -8.13
C ASN A 380 12.06 -41.82 -6.72
N ALA A 381 10.95 -41.10 -6.54
CA ALA A 381 10.38 -40.83 -5.22
C ALA A 381 10.04 -42.10 -4.42
N SER A 382 9.67 -43.19 -5.08
CA SER A 382 9.40 -44.50 -4.47
C SER A 382 10.64 -45.23 -3.92
N GLU A 383 11.85 -44.79 -4.26
CA GLU A 383 13.12 -45.38 -3.81
C GLU A 383 13.68 -44.73 -2.52
N TYR A 384 13.01 -43.69 -2.00
CA TYR A 384 13.43 -42.97 -0.79
C TYR A 384 12.51 -43.28 0.40
N LYS A 385 13.07 -43.83 1.48
CA LYS A 385 12.35 -44.30 2.68
C LYS A 385 11.56 -43.22 3.43
N TYR A 386 11.88 -41.94 3.25
CA TYR A 386 11.06 -40.82 3.78
C TYR A 386 9.83 -40.50 2.91
N LEU A 387 9.86 -40.80 1.60
CA LEU A 387 8.76 -40.52 0.67
C LEU A 387 7.86 -41.76 0.44
N SER A 388 8.41 -42.97 0.57
CA SER A 388 7.70 -44.22 0.27
C SER A 388 6.70 -44.69 1.34
N GLN A 389 6.54 -43.93 2.44
CA GLN A 389 5.74 -44.35 3.61
C GLN A 389 4.23 -44.29 3.35
N SER A 390 3.78 -43.32 2.55
CA SER A 390 2.36 -43.01 2.36
C SER A 390 1.75 -43.56 1.07
N ASN A 391 2.57 -44.19 0.22
CA ASN A 391 2.26 -44.64 -1.15
C ASN A 391 1.72 -43.54 -2.10
N CYS A 392 1.80 -42.25 -1.74
CA CYS A 392 1.18 -41.16 -2.48
C CYS A 392 2.18 -40.35 -3.33
N TYR A 393 2.46 -40.82 -4.56
CA TYR A 393 3.54 -40.25 -5.39
C TYR A 393 3.13 -39.17 -6.42
N SER A 394 1.85 -39.10 -6.85
CA SER A 394 1.33 -38.14 -7.84
C SER A 394 0.06 -37.42 -7.34
N ILE A 395 -0.12 -36.12 -7.63
CA ILE A 395 -1.35 -35.36 -7.29
C ILE A 395 -2.23 -35.28 -8.54
N SER A 396 -3.55 -35.34 -8.38
CA SER A 396 -4.48 -35.23 -9.51
C SER A 396 -4.42 -33.82 -10.10
N GLY A 397 -4.08 -33.71 -11.39
CA GLY A 397 -4.06 -32.44 -12.12
C GLY A 397 -2.88 -31.50 -11.82
N VAL A 398 -1.83 -31.96 -11.14
CA VAL A 398 -0.59 -31.20 -10.90
C VAL A 398 0.59 -31.93 -11.54
N ASP A 399 1.45 -31.19 -12.24
CA ASP A 399 2.71 -31.69 -12.79
C ASP A 399 3.88 -31.21 -11.91
N ASP A 400 4.40 -32.10 -11.06
CA ASP A 400 5.54 -31.84 -10.18
C ASP A 400 6.80 -31.39 -10.98
N ALA A 401 6.94 -31.73 -12.27
CA ALA A 401 8.08 -31.31 -13.09
C ALA A 401 7.93 -29.86 -13.63
N GLU A 402 6.72 -29.42 -13.98
CA GLU A 402 6.48 -28.03 -14.37
C GLU A 402 6.51 -27.10 -13.15
N GLU A 403 5.96 -27.53 -12.01
CA GLU A 403 6.07 -26.78 -10.75
C GLU A 403 7.54 -26.61 -10.32
N PHE A 404 8.41 -27.61 -10.53
CA PHE A 404 9.86 -27.43 -10.32
C PHE A 404 10.44 -26.31 -11.19
N ARG A 405 10.02 -26.19 -12.46
CA ARG A 405 10.46 -25.09 -13.35
C ARG A 405 9.97 -23.73 -12.83
N VAL A 406 8.74 -23.64 -12.32
CA VAL A 406 8.20 -22.42 -11.70
C VAL A 406 8.99 -22.03 -10.45
N VAL A 407 9.42 -23.00 -9.63
CA VAL A 407 10.28 -22.76 -8.45
C VAL A 407 11.68 -22.27 -8.85
N VAL A 408 12.29 -22.85 -9.88
CA VAL A 408 13.60 -22.38 -10.39
C VAL A 408 13.50 -20.96 -10.98
N GLU A 409 12.45 -20.66 -11.75
CA GLU A 409 12.21 -19.30 -12.26
C GLU A 409 11.98 -18.29 -11.12
N ALA A 410 11.26 -18.69 -10.07
CA ALA A 410 11.06 -17.87 -8.88
C ALA A 410 12.36 -17.61 -8.11
N LEU A 411 13.23 -18.61 -7.96
CA LEU A 411 14.55 -18.45 -7.34
C LEU A 411 15.46 -17.49 -8.13
N ASP A 412 15.36 -17.50 -9.46
CA ASP A 412 16.06 -16.54 -10.34
C ASP A 412 15.52 -15.11 -10.17
N VAL A 413 14.20 -14.94 -10.09
CA VAL A 413 13.56 -13.61 -9.90
C VAL A 413 13.89 -13.01 -8.53
N VAL A 414 14.08 -13.82 -7.49
CA VAL A 414 14.47 -13.38 -6.14
C VAL A 414 16.01 -13.41 -5.96
N HIS A 415 16.74 -13.31 -7.09
CA HIS A 415 18.21 -13.15 -7.20
C HIS A 415 19.05 -14.18 -6.43
N VAL A 416 18.55 -15.41 -6.22
CA VAL A 416 19.32 -16.49 -5.59
C VAL A 416 20.31 -17.05 -6.60
N SER A 417 21.61 -17.07 -6.26
CA SER A 417 22.66 -17.46 -7.22
C SER A 417 22.51 -18.92 -7.70
N LYS A 418 22.91 -19.21 -8.95
CA LYS A 418 22.84 -20.59 -9.47
C LYS A 418 23.67 -21.59 -8.66
N GLU A 419 24.81 -21.18 -8.12
CA GLU A 419 25.59 -22.02 -7.19
C GLU A 419 24.79 -22.34 -5.93
N ASP A 420 24.08 -21.36 -5.37
CA ASP A 420 23.29 -21.55 -4.16
C ASP A 420 22.00 -22.34 -4.42
N GLN A 421 21.38 -22.21 -5.60
CA GLN A 421 20.30 -23.09 -6.04
C GLN A 421 20.77 -24.56 -6.07
N GLU A 422 21.94 -24.84 -6.65
CA GLU A 422 22.52 -26.19 -6.62
C GLU A 422 22.83 -26.67 -5.19
N ARG A 423 23.35 -25.80 -4.31
CA ARG A 423 23.58 -26.12 -2.89
C ARG A 423 22.27 -26.43 -2.16
N VAL A 424 21.20 -25.69 -2.43
CA VAL A 424 19.85 -25.94 -1.87
C VAL A 424 19.32 -27.30 -2.33
N PHE A 425 19.41 -27.62 -3.63
CA PHE A 425 18.99 -28.93 -4.15
C PHE A 425 19.87 -30.08 -3.64
N ALA A 426 21.16 -29.84 -3.40
CA ALA A 426 22.05 -30.81 -2.75
C ALA A 426 21.66 -31.10 -1.29
N MET A 427 21.22 -30.09 -0.53
CA MET A 427 20.72 -30.31 0.84
C MET A 427 19.38 -31.07 0.86
N LEU A 428 18.47 -30.81 -0.09
CA LEU A 428 17.25 -31.63 -0.26
C LEU A 428 17.59 -33.09 -0.60
N ALA A 429 18.50 -33.31 -1.55
CA ALA A 429 18.96 -34.65 -1.91
C ALA A 429 19.67 -35.36 -0.74
N ALA A 430 20.46 -34.64 0.07
CA ALA A 430 21.09 -35.20 1.27
C ALA A 430 20.04 -35.62 2.33
N VAL A 431 18.96 -34.88 2.50
CA VAL A 431 17.85 -35.27 3.39
C VAL A 431 17.13 -36.53 2.87
N LEU A 432 16.89 -36.65 1.56
CA LEU A 432 16.33 -37.88 0.97
C LEU A 432 17.27 -39.08 1.16
N TRP A 433 18.57 -38.89 0.95
CA TRP A 433 19.57 -39.94 1.11
C TRP A 433 19.80 -40.34 2.57
N LEU A 434 19.68 -39.42 3.54
CA LEU A 434 19.70 -39.73 4.98
C LEU A 434 18.64 -40.76 5.36
N GLY A 435 17.44 -40.67 4.79
CA GLY A 435 16.36 -41.64 5.04
C GLY A 435 16.71 -43.07 4.64
N ASN A 436 17.60 -43.24 3.66
CA ASN A 436 18.03 -44.54 3.14
C ASN A 436 19.24 -45.14 3.88
N VAL A 437 19.93 -44.38 4.76
CA VAL A 437 21.05 -44.91 5.56
C VAL A 437 20.55 -46.05 6.45
N SER A 438 21.20 -47.21 6.32
CA SER A 438 20.92 -48.42 7.08
C SER A 438 21.92 -48.64 8.23
N PHE A 439 21.55 -49.50 9.19
CA PHE A 439 22.30 -49.74 10.43
C PHE A 439 22.49 -51.24 10.67
N THR A 440 23.68 -51.63 11.16
CA THR A 440 24.02 -53.01 11.56
C THR A 440 24.48 -53.06 13.02
N ALA A 441 24.10 -54.11 13.75
CA ALA A 441 24.52 -54.33 15.13
C ALA A 441 26.02 -54.69 15.21
N VAL A 442 26.72 -54.12 16.20
CA VAL A 442 28.16 -54.26 16.40
C VAL A 442 28.50 -55.16 17.60
N ASP A 443 27.61 -55.22 18.60
CA ASP A 443 27.80 -56.00 19.82
C ASP A 443 26.49 -56.58 20.37
N ASN A 444 26.64 -57.48 21.35
CA ASN A 444 25.53 -58.20 21.99
C ASN A 444 24.60 -57.29 22.83
N GLU A 445 24.94 -56.01 23.01
CA GLU A 445 24.12 -55.02 23.72
C GLU A 445 23.18 -54.26 22.76
N ASN A 446 23.15 -54.67 21.48
CA ASN A 446 22.35 -54.08 20.39
C ASN A 446 22.75 -52.63 20.03
N HIS A 447 24.00 -52.24 20.29
CA HIS A 447 24.56 -51.03 19.70
C HIS A 447 24.76 -51.20 18.20
N VAL A 448 24.55 -50.12 17.44
CA VAL A 448 24.61 -50.15 15.97
C VAL A 448 25.63 -49.18 15.40
N GLU A 449 26.06 -49.48 14.18
CA GLU A 449 26.78 -48.53 13.32
C GLU A 449 26.09 -48.38 11.96
N PRO A 450 26.19 -47.22 11.31
CA PRO A 450 25.80 -47.07 9.91
C PRO A 450 26.57 -48.01 8.99
N VAL A 451 25.85 -48.70 8.12
CA VAL A 451 26.43 -49.45 7.01
C VAL A 451 27.04 -48.45 6.03
N THR A 452 28.21 -48.76 5.47
CA THR A 452 28.81 -47.96 4.39
C THR A 452 28.14 -48.31 3.06
N ASP A 453 26.84 -48.00 2.98
CA ASP A 453 25.98 -48.22 1.82
C ASP A 453 25.98 -47.00 0.87
N GLU A 454 25.25 -47.13 -0.24
CA GLU A 454 25.05 -46.06 -1.23
C GLU A 454 24.47 -44.78 -0.59
N GLY A 455 23.62 -44.92 0.44
CA GLY A 455 23.04 -43.82 1.17
C GLY A 455 24.07 -43.04 1.96
N LEU A 456 24.85 -43.72 2.82
CA LEU A 456 25.88 -43.07 3.64
C LEU A 456 26.93 -42.35 2.78
N VAL A 457 27.35 -42.98 1.67
CA VAL A 457 28.31 -42.38 0.71
C VAL A 457 27.71 -41.15 0.00
N ASN A 458 26.44 -41.22 -0.42
CA ASN A 458 25.78 -40.07 -1.07
C ASN A 458 25.53 -38.91 -0.09
N VAL A 459 25.13 -39.17 1.16
CA VAL A 459 25.01 -38.12 2.19
C VAL A 459 26.36 -37.42 2.40
N ALA A 460 27.44 -38.19 2.59
CA ALA A 460 28.78 -37.61 2.79
C ALA A 460 29.25 -36.79 1.58
N LYS A 461 29.01 -37.26 0.36
CA LYS A 461 29.30 -36.53 -0.89
C LYS A 461 28.53 -35.22 -0.99
N LEU A 462 27.22 -35.22 -0.65
CA LEU A 462 26.33 -34.07 -0.81
C LEU A 462 26.48 -33.02 0.30
N MET A 463 26.82 -33.43 1.52
CA MET A 463 27.17 -32.53 2.63
C MET A 463 28.64 -32.09 2.59
N GLU A 464 29.44 -32.68 1.71
CA GLU A 464 30.90 -32.53 1.63
C GLU A 464 31.58 -32.81 2.99
N CYS A 465 31.16 -33.87 3.68
CA CYS A 465 31.69 -34.26 4.98
C CYS A 465 32.45 -35.59 4.92
N ASN A 466 33.29 -35.83 5.94
CA ASN A 466 34.04 -37.08 6.08
C ASN A 466 33.09 -38.23 6.49
N ILE A 467 33.12 -39.34 5.75
CA ILE A 467 32.30 -40.53 6.01
C ILE A 467 32.55 -41.07 7.42
N VAL A 468 33.79 -40.98 7.93
CA VAL A 468 34.13 -41.45 9.30
C VAL A 468 33.42 -40.60 10.36
N ASP A 469 33.42 -39.28 10.20
CA ASP A 469 32.81 -38.35 11.16
C ASP A 469 31.28 -38.45 11.10
N LEU A 470 30.71 -38.62 9.90
CA LEU A 470 29.28 -38.92 9.71
C LEU A 470 28.89 -40.26 10.35
N LYS A 471 29.72 -41.30 10.22
CA LYS A 471 29.46 -42.61 10.84
C LYS A 471 29.46 -42.48 12.37
N LEU A 472 30.48 -41.82 12.94
CA LEU A 472 30.59 -41.57 14.39
C LEU A 472 29.39 -40.77 14.94
N ALA A 473 28.98 -39.69 14.26
CA ALA A 473 27.87 -38.84 14.68
C ALA A 473 26.47 -39.51 14.59
N LEU A 474 26.37 -40.69 13.96
CA LEU A 474 25.15 -41.50 13.88
C LEU A 474 25.22 -42.79 14.72
N SER A 475 26.40 -43.22 15.18
CA SER A 475 26.58 -44.41 16.04
C SER A 475 26.96 -44.10 17.49
N THR A 476 27.43 -42.87 17.78
CA THR A 476 27.91 -42.46 19.10
C THR A 476 27.42 -41.07 19.49
N ARG A 477 27.41 -40.81 20.79
CA ARG A 477 27.01 -39.56 21.42
C ARG A 477 27.97 -39.17 22.52
N ASN A 478 28.51 -37.96 22.47
CA ASN A 478 29.35 -37.43 23.54
C ASN A 478 28.47 -36.77 24.62
N MET A 479 28.61 -37.25 25.85
CA MET A 479 27.89 -36.73 27.02
C MET A 479 28.88 -36.15 28.04
N LYS A 480 28.80 -34.83 28.27
CA LYS A 480 29.63 -34.17 29.27
C LYS A 480 28.99 -34.25 30.65
N VAL A 481 29.44 -35.18 31.48
CA VAL A 481 28.93 -35.43 32.83
C VAL A 481 29.97 -34.96 33.85
N ARG A 482 29.62 -33.94 34.67
CA ARG A 482 30.48 -33.42 35.75
C ARG A 482 31.96 -33.16 35.32
N ASN A 483 32.13 -32.50 34.17
CA ASN A 483 33.38 -32.19 33.47
C ASN A 483 34.09 -33.34 32.72
N GLU A 484 33.67 -34.60 32.85
CA GLU A 484 34.19 -35.70 32.02
C GLU A 484 33.36 -35.86 30.74
N ASN A 485 34.02 -36.12 29.61
CA ASN A 485 33.35 -36.42 28.34
C ASN A 485 33.25 -37.94 28.17
N ILE A 486 32.04 -38.48 28.30
CA ILE A 486 31.74 -39.91 28.15
C ILE A 486 31.21 -40.15 26.74
N VAL A 487 31.78 -41.11 26.01
CA VAL A 487 31.28 -41.53 24.69
C VAL A 487 30.28 -42.68 24.87
N GLN A 488 29.00 -42.42 24.63
CA GLN A 488 27.96 -43.45 24.63
C GLN A 488 27.77 -44.00 23.20
N LYS A 489 27.66 -45.33 23.05
CA LYS A 489 27.20 -45.96 21.81
C LYS A 489 25.67 -45.90 21.72
N LEU A 490 25.12 -45.79 20.51
CA LEU A 490 23.68 -45.73 20.27
C LEU A 490 23.09 -47.10 19.92
N THR A 491 21.90 -47.37 20.45
CA THR A 491 21.05 -48.51 20.05
C THR A 491 20.31 -48.22 18.73
N LEU A 492 19.73 -49.24 18.10
CA LEU A 492 19.04 -49.11 16.80
C LEU A 492 17.99 -47.98 16.75
N SER A 493 17.15 -47.85 17.78
CA SER A 493 16.19 -46.72 17.86
C SER A 493 16.95 -45.41 17.89
N GLN A 494 17.81 -45.21 18.89
CA GLN A 494 18.51 -43.95 19.11
C GLN A 494 19.33 -43.48 17.90
N ALA A 495 19.87 -44.41 17.11
CA ALA A 495 20.57 -44.11 15.87
C ALA A 495 19.63 -43.65 14.74
N ILE A 496 18.45 -44.28 14.58
CA ILE A 496 17.38 -43.81 13.69
C ILE A 496 16.86 -42.43 14.16
N ASP A 497 16.63 -42.27 15.46
CA ASP A 497 16.13 -41.04 16.07
C ASP A 497 17.13 -39.87 15.86
N THR A 498 18.43 -40.15 15.96
CA THR A 498 19.53 -39.20 15.70
C THR A 498 19.63 -38.83 14.22
N ARG A 499 19.53 -39.82 13.32
CA ARG A 499 19.49 -39.64 11.86
C ARG A 499 18.30 -38.78 11.43
N ASP A 500 17.14 -39.06 11.98
CA ASP A 500 15.90 -38.34 11.66
C ASP A 500 15.88 -36.96 12.31
N ALA A 501 16.50 -36.76 13.48
CA ALA A 501 16.78 -35.44 14.04
C ALA A 501 17.72 -34.61 13.14
N LEU A 502 18.79 -35.21 12.60
CA LEU A 502 19.68 -34.54 11.64
C LEU A 502 18.92 -34.13 10.37
N ALA A 503 18.11 -35.02 9.78
CA ALA A 503 17.27 -34.71 8.62
C ALA A 503 16.28 -33.57 8.89
N LYS A 504 15.55 -33.62 10.01
CA LYS A 504 14.64 -32.55 10.48
C LYS A 504 15.37 -31.20 10.64
N SER A 505 16.58 -31.21 11.21
CA SER A 505 17.37 -29.98 11.41
C SER A 505 17.95 -29.42 10.12
N VAL A 506 18.50 -30.25 9.22
CA VAL A 506 19.01 -29.78 7.92
C VAL A 506 17.90 -29.14 7.10
N TYR A 507 16.71 -29.76 7.04
CA TYR A 507 15.57 -29.18 6.32
C TYR A 507 15.07 -27.87 6.95
N SER A 508 14.97 -27.81 8.29
CA SER A 508 14.56 -26.59 9.00
C SER A 508 15.53 -25.43 8.77
N CYS A 509 16.84 -25.68 8.88
CA CYS A 509 17.85 -24.65 8.66
C CYS A 509 17.95 -24.22 7.19
N LEU A 510 17.71 -25.14 6.24
CA LEU A 510 17.59 -24.83 4.81
C LEU A 510 16.41 -23.90 4.53
N PHE A 511 15.23 -24.18 5.11
CA PHE A 511 14.05 -23.33 4.98
C PHE A 511 14.27 -21.93 5.56
N ASP A 512 14.79 -21.85 6.80
CA ASP A 512 15.13 -20.57 7.43
C ASP A 512 16.15 -19.77 6.61
N TRP A 513 17.14 -20.43 6.01
CA TRP A 513 18.15 -19.81 5.16
C TRP A 513 17.58 -19.31 3.82
N ILE A 514 16.67 -20.06 3.18
CA ILE A 514 15.96 -19.61 1.97
C ILE A 514 15.14 -18.35 2.28
N VAL A 515 14.41 -18.35 3.40
CA VAL A 515 13.68 -17.17 3.90
C VAL A 515 14.65 -16.01 4.17
N GLU A 516 15.86 -16.26 4.68
CA GLU A 516 16.89 -15.23 4.87
C GLU A 516 17.36 -14.61 3.54
N GLN A 517 17.55 -15.41 2.47
CA GLN A 517 17.92 -14.87 1.15
C GLN A 517 16.78 -14.08 0.50
N ILE A 518 15.54 -14.59 0.57
CA ILE A 518 14.35 -13.86 0.11
C ILE A 518 14.25 -12.49 0.81
N ASN A 519 14.49 -12.44 2.12
CA ASN A 519 14.52 -11.18 2.88
C ASN A 519 15.68 -10.25 2.49
N LYS A 520 16.81 -10.74 1.96
CA LYS A 520 17.90 -9.89 1.44
C LYS A 520 17.55 -9.28 0.09
N SER A 521 16.88 -10.02 -0.80
CA SER A 521 16.34 -9.51 -2.06
C SER A 521 15.36 -8.36 -1.82
N LEU A 522 14.36 -8.59 -0.96
CA LEU A 522 13.25 -7.66 -0.73
C LEU A 522 13.61 -6.44 0.15
N ALA A 523 14.84 -6.33 0.64
CA ALA A 523 15.29 -5.29 1.56
C ALA A 523 15.91 -4.07 0.86
N VAL A 524 15.07 -3.20 0.31
CA VAL A 524 15.52 -1.99 -0.40
C VAL A 524 15.52 -0.74 0.49
N GLY A 525 16.63 0.01 0.47
CA GLY A 525 16.72 1.40 0.92
C GLY A 525 16.83 1.65 2.45
N LYS A 526 17.66 2.64 2.83
CA LYS A 526 17.79 3.09 4.24
C LYS A 526 16.60 3.90 4.76
N HIS A 527 15.57 4.16 3.94
CA HIS A 527 14.48 5.09 4.22
C HIS A 527 13.16 4.37 4.54
N ARG A 528 13.16 3.56 5.61
CA ARG A 528 11.91 3.00 6.16
C ARG A 528 11.11 4.12 6.83
N THR A 529 9.99 4.54 6.27
CA THR A 529 9.14 5.59 6.86
C THR A 529 8.22 5.09 7.99
N GLY A 530 8.60 4.00 8.65
CA GLY A 530 7.84 3.36 9.75
C GLY A 530 6.51 2.70 9.39
N ARG A 531 6.08 2.80 8.11
CA ARG A 531 4.75 2.39 7.62
C ARG A 531 4.78 1.01 6.96
N SER A 532 3.88 0.11 7.37
CA SER A 532 3.72 -1.22 6.81
C SER A 532 2.28 -1.73 6.86
N ILE A 533 1.97 -2.66 5.95
CA ILE A 533 0.80 -3.54 6.01
C ILE A 533 1.30 -4.97 6.13
N SER A 534 0.90 -5.66 7.21
CA SER A 534 1.31 -7.04 7.50
C SER A 534 0.19 -8.02 7.15
N ILE A 535 0.40 -8.86 6.13
CA ILE A 535 -0.54 -9.95 5.79
C ILE A 535 -0.13 -11.19 6.59
N LEU A 536 -1.05 -11.74 7.39
CA LEU A 536 -0.88 -13.01 8.10
C LEU A 536 -1.70 -14.10 7.39
N ASP A 537 -1.00 -15.10 6.87
CA ASP A 537 -1.56 -16.37 6.41
C ASP A 537 -0.96 -17.49 7.28
N ILE A 538 -1.81 -18.19 8.01
CA ILE A 538 -1.42 -19.24 8.96
C ILE A 538 -2.26 -20.49 8.70
N TYR A 539 -1.76 -21.66 9.12
CA TYR A 539 -2.55 -22.90 9.13
C TYR A 539 -3.92 -22.72 9.82
N GLY A 540 -4.92 -23.51 9.42
CA GLY A 540 -6.23 -23.47 10.07
C GLY A 540 -6.22 -24.18 11.43
N PHE A 541 -7.36 -24.17 12.11
CA PHE A 541 -7.65 -25.16 13.15
C PHE A 541 -7.69 -26.56 12.52
N GLU A 542 -7.14 -27.57 13.20
CA GLU A 542 -7.06 -28.95 12.70
C GLU A 542 -7.56 -29.95 13.73
N SER A 543 -8.48 -30.83 13.32
CA SER A 543 -8.98 -31.95 14.11
C SER A 543 -9.17 -33.17 13.22
N PHE A 544 -8.32 -34.18 13.43
CA PHE A 544 -8.27 -35.46 12.73
C PHE A 544 -8.65 -36.61 13.67
N GLU A 545 -8.73 -37.84 13.14
CA GLU A 545 -9.01 -39.05 13.95
C GLU A 545 -7.92 -39.38 14.97
N ARG A 546 -6.67 -38.95 14.70
CA ARG A 546 -5.56 -38.94 15.66
C ARG A 546 -4.84 -37.60 15.56
N ASN A 547 -4.80 -36.87 16.67
CA ASN A 547 -4.11 -35.58 16.76
C ASN A 547 -2.87 -35.76 17.64
N SER A 548 -1.73 -35.27 17.17
CA SER A 548 -0.46 -35.35 17.90
C SER A 548 0.02 -33.94 18.31
N PHE A 549 1.27 -33.86 18.76
CA PHE A 549 1.94 -32.66 19.26
C PHE A 549 1.86 -31.48 18.26
N GLU A 550 1.90 -31.75 16.96
CA GLU A 550 1.82 -30.77 15.89
C GLU A 550 0.44 -30.10 15.84
N GLN A 551 -0.65 -30.89 15.87
CA GLN A 551 -2.02 -30.37 15.94
C GLN A 551 -2.27 -29.61 17.25
N PHE A 552 -1.73 -30.11 18.36
CA PHE A 552 -1.79 -29.44 19.66
C PHE A 552 -1.15 -28.05 19.61
N CYS A 553 0.00 -27.91 18.94
CA CYS A 553 0.62 -26.61 18.71
C CYS A 553 -0.19 -25.71 17.77
N ILE A 554 -0.66 -26.27 16.64
CA ILE A 554 -1.48 -25.58 15.64
C ILE A 554 -2.77 -24.99 16.27
N ASN A 555 -3.45 -25.77 17.10
CA ASN A 555 -4.70 -25.37 17.72
C ASN A 555 -4.48 -24.33 18.83
N TYR A 556 -3.41 -24.42 19.63
CA TYR A 556 -3.05 -23.36 20.59
C TYR A 556 -2.75 -22.01 19.91
N ALA A 557 -2.08 -22.01 18.74
CA ALA A 557 -1.88 -20.77 17.98
C ALA A 557 -3.21 -20.19 17.45
N ASN A 558 -4.12 -21.03 16.97
CA ASN A 558 -5.46 -20.60 16.56
C ASN A 558 -6.29 -20.07 17.74
N GLU A 559 -6.23 -20.72 18.91
CA GLU A 559 -6.85 -20.27 20.17
C GLU A 559 -6.39 -18.85 20.54
N ARG A 560 -5.08 -18.59 20.43
CA ARG A 560 -4.48 -17.27 20.74
C ARG A 560 -4.91 -16.19 19.74
N LEU A 561 -4.96 -16.53 18.45
CA LEU A 561 -5.47 -15.65 17.39
C LEU A 561 -6.97 -15.37 17.55
N GLN A 562 -7.77 -16.35 17.95
CA GLN A 562 -9.19 -16.17 18.23
C GLN A 562 -9.42 -15.24 19.42
N GLN A 563 -8.59 -15.31 20.47
CA GLN A 563 -8.67 -14.33 21.57
C GLN A 563 -8.23 -12.94 21.10
N HIS A 564 -7.20 -12.81 20.24
CA HIS A 564 -6.82 -11.51 19.67
C HIS A 564 -7.99 -10.89 18.87
N PHE A 565 -8.70 -11.68 18.06
CA PHE A 565 -9.94 -11.28 17.37
C PHE A 565 -11.05 -10.88 18.36
N ASN A 566 -11.37 -11.72 19.35
CA ASN A 566 -12.38 -11.44 20.38
C ASN A 566 -12.03 -10.17 21.19
N ARG A 567 -10.75 -9.93 21.48
CA ARG A 567 -10.29 -8.71 22.15
C ARG A 567 -10.46 -7.47 21.28
N HIS A 568 -10.04 -7.52 20.01
CA HIS A 568 -10.10 -6.35 19.14
C HIS A 568 -11.51 -5.98 18.70
N LEU A 569 -12.39 -6.95 18.43
CA LEU A 569 -13.76 -6.69 18.01
C LEU A 569 -14.71 -6.46 19.18
N PHE A 570 -14.54 -7.16 20.30
CA PHE A 570 -15.48 -7.06 21.43
C PHE A 570 -14.88 -6.27 22.60
N LYS A 571 -13.82 -6.77 23.24
CA LYS A 571 -13.32 -6.19 24.51
C LYS A 571 -12.91 -4.71 24.36
N LEU A 572 -12.23 -4.34 23.27
CA LEU A 572 -11.83 -2.94 23.02
C LEU A 572 -13.02 -2.02 22.69
N GLU A 573 -14.08 -2.52 22.05
CA GLU A 573 -15.33 -1.75 21.84
C GLU A 573 -16.04 -1.48 23.16
N GLN A 574 -16.11 -2.49 24.03
CA GLN A 574 -16.69 -2.38 25.38
C GLN A 574 -15.84 -1.47 26.29
N GLU A 575 -14.51 -1.60 26.26
CA GLU A 575 -13.56 -0.71 26.96
C GLU A 575 -13.71 0.76 26.50
N GLU A 576 -13.94 1.01 25.20
CA GLU A 576 -14.17 2.37 24.67
C GLU A 576 -15.52 2.97 25.10
N TYR A 577 -16.61 2.20 25.07
CA TYR A 577 -17.93 2.66 25.53
C TYR A 577 -17.92 3.03 27.02
N ILE A 578 -17.24 2.24 27.86
CA ILE A 578 -17.08 2.53 29.29
C ILE A 578 -16.23 3.79 29.50
N GLN A 579 -15.16 3.99 28.72
CA GLN A 579 -14.29 5.18 28.83
C GLN A 579 -14.99 6.47 28.40
N ASP A 580 -15.83 6.44 27.36
CA ASP A 580 -16.54 7.62 26.86
C ASP A 580 -17.91 7.85 27.51
N GLY A 581 -18.29 7.04 28.51
CA GLY A 581 -19.49 7.24 29.33
C GLY A 581 -20.81 6.82 28.66
N ILE A 582 -20.76 5.91 27.69
CA ILE A 582 -21.94 5.46 26.95
C ILE A 582 -22.76 4.49 27.80
N ASP A 583 -24.07 4.70 27.88
CA ASP A 583 -24.99 3.69 28.40
C ASP A 583 -25.24 2.61 27.33
N TRP A 584 -24.81 1.38 27.60
CA TRP A 584 -24.90 0.25 26.69
C TRP A 584 -25.17 -1.04 27.45
N ALA A 585 -26.09 -1.86 26.95
CA ALA A 585 -26.38 -3.17 27.54
C ALA A 585 -25.20 -4.12 27.28
N LYS A 586 -24.60 -4.66 28.35
CA LYS A 586 -23.45 -5.58 28.24
C LYS A 586 -23.83 -6.82 27.42
N VAL A 587 -23.22 -6.97 26.26
CA VAL A 587 -23.40 -8.16 25.42
C VAL A 587 -22.39 -9.22 25.83
N ASP A 588 -22.89 -10.28 26.47
CA ASP A 588 -22.08 -11.44 26.81
C ASP A 588 -21.76 -12.27 25.56
N PHE A 589 -20.49 -12.66 25.45
CA PHE A 589 -19.93 -13.48 24.37
C PHE A 589 -19.05 -14.57 24.99
N GLU A 590 -18.81 -15.64 24.24
CA GLU A 590 -17.98 -16.76 24.70
C GLU A 590 -16.49 -16.37 24.61
N ASP A 591 -15.90 -16.11 25.78
CA ASP A 591 -14.48 -15.74 25.90
C ASP A 591 -13.62 -16.99 26.09
N ASN A 592 -12.70 -17.23 25.16
CA ASN A 592 -11.84 -18.42 25.17
C ASN A 592 -10.60 -18.28 26.09
N GLN A 593 -10.58 -17.25 26.93
CA GLN A 593 -9.49 -16.98 27.89
C GLN A 593 -9.24 -18.14 28.86
N ASP A 594 -10.25 -18.93 29.25
CA ASP A 594 -10.05 -20.09 30.15
C ASP A 594 -9.41 -21.31 29.47
N CYS A 595 -9.61 -21.47 28.15
CA CYS A 595 -8.82 -22.42 27.37
C CYS A 595 -7.37 -21.94 27.25
N LEU A 596 -7.12 -20.65 26.97
CA LEU A 596 -5.75 -20.12 27.02
C LEU A 596 -5.11 -20.22 28.42
N ASN A 597 -5.88 -20.09 29.49
CA ASN A 597 -5.41 -20.32 30.86
C ASN A 597 -4.97 -21.79 31.06
N LEU A 598 -5.70 -22.77 30.50
CA LEU A 598 -5.32 -24.19 30.52
C LEU A 598 -3.96 -24.43 29.84
N PHE A 599 -3.66 -23.76 28.73
CA PHE A 599 -2.36 -23.85 28.06
C PHE A 599 -1.25 -23.09 28.82
N GLU A 600 -1.51 -21.86 29.25
CA GLU A 600 -0.45 -20.91 29.56
C GLU A 600 -0.11 -20.69 31.05
N LYS A 601 -1.01 -21.06 31.96
CA LYS A 601 -0.92 -20.77 33.39
C LYS A 601 0.31 -21.41 34.03
N LYS A 602 1.21 -20.60 34.58
CA LYS A 602 2.34 -21.09 35.39
C LYS A 602 1.93 -21.27 36.85
N PRO A 603 2.42 -22.33 37.56
CA PRO A 603 3.21 -23.44 37.05
C PRO A 603 2.37 -24.59 36.46
N LEU A 604 1.06 -24.64 36.71
CA LEU A 604 0.17 -25.74 36.33
C LEU A 604 -0.68 -25.40 35.08
N GLY A 605 -0.09 -25.64 33.91
CA GLY A 605 -0.75 -25.53 32.59
C GLY A 605 -0.11 -26.52 31.62
N LEU A 606 -0.80 -26.85 30.53
CA LEU A 606 -0.38 -27.90 29.58
C LEU A 606 1.08 -27.72 29.12
N LEU A 607 1.45 -26.49 28.76
CA LEU A 607 2.77 -26.19 28.20
C LEU A 607 3.89 -26.29 29.25
N SER A 608 3.65 -25.90 30.50
CA SER A 608 4.67 -25.98 31.56
C SER A 608 4.81 -27.39 32.13
N LEU A 609 3.72 -28.16 32.24
CA LEU A 609 3.77 -29.57 32.64
C LEU A 609 4.50 -30.42 31.58
N LEU A 610 4.30 -30.10 30.29
CA LEU A 610 4.99 -30.74 29.17
C LEU A 610 6.48 -30.42 29.16
N ASP A 611 6.88 -29.16 29.35
CA ASP A 611 8.30 -28.78 29.44
C ASP A 611 8.99 -29.39 30.67
N GLU A 612 8.33 -29.41 31.84
CA GLU A 612 8.85 -30.04 33.06
C GLU A 612 9.11 -31.54 32.86
N GLU A 613 8.11 -32.28 32.37
CA GLU A 613 8.23 -33.72 32.12
C GLU A 613 9.22 -34.04 30.98
N SER A 614 9.32 -33.16 29.98
CA SER A 614 10.34 -33.25 28.91
C SER A 614 11.77 -33.13 29.48
N THR A 615 11.97 -32.30 30.51
CA THR A 615 13.28 -32.17 31.19
C THR A 615 13.56 -33.27 32.21
N PHE A 616 12.55 -34.05 32.62
CA PHE A 616 12.72 -35.12 33.60
C PHE A 616 13.42 -36.35 32.97
N PRO A 617 14.54 -36.86 33.53
CA PRO A 617 15.33 -37.91 32.89
C PRO A 617 14.57 -39.21 32.62
N ASN A 618 13.63 -39.55 33.51
CA ASN A 618 12.80 -40.76 33.42
C ASN A 618 11.35 -40.42 33.00
N GLY A 619 11.11 -39.24 32.42
CA GLY A 619 9.79 -38.82 31.95
C GLY A 619 9.33 -39.63 30.74
N THR A 620 8.07 -40.09 30.77
CA THR A 620 7.42 -40.92 29.74
C THR A 620 6.09 -40.29 29.30
N ASP A 621 5.61 -40.59 28.10
CA ASP A 621 4.33 -40.05 27.61
C ASP A 621 3.12 -40.50 28.46
N LEU A 622 3.24 -41.64 29.16
CA LEU A 622 2.27 -42.13 30.14
C LEU A 622 2.34 -41.36 31.46
N SER A 623 3.54 -41.08 32.01
CA SER A 623 3.68 -40.26 33.21
C SER A 623 3.23 -38.82 32.94
N PHE A 624 3.48 -38.30 31.73
CA PHE A 624 2.91 -37.04 31.26
C PHE A 624 1.37 -37.06 31.26
N ALA A 625 0.72 -38.05 30.62
CA ALA A 625 -0.74 -38.17 30.59
C ALA A 625 -1.36 -38.24 32.01
N ILE A 626 -0.76 -39.02 32.91
CA ILE A 626 -1.18 -39.11 34.31
C ILE A 626 -1.05 -37.75 35.03
N LYS A 627 0.06 -37.03 34.81
CA LYS A 627 0.34 -35.72 35.42
C LYS A 627 -0.62 -34.64 34.92
N LEU A 628 -0.95 -34.63 33.63
CA LEU A 628 -2.02 -33.76 33.09
C LEU A 628 -3.35 -34.06 33.80
N LYS A 629 -3.74 -35.34 33.87
CA LYS A 629 -5.01 -35.77 34.48
C LYS A 629 -5.11 -35.42 35.97
N GLN A 630 -4.00 -35.50 36.72
CA GLN A 630 -3.95 -35.13 38.14
C GLN A 630 -4.11 -33.62 38.36
N HIS A 631 -3.53 -32.76 37.50
CA HIS A 631 -3.51 -31.31 37.72
C HIS A 631 -4.60 -30.52 36.97
N LEU A 632 -5.12 -31.03 35.84
CA LEU A 632 -5.97 -30.26 34.93
C LEU A 632 -7.44 -30.70 34.87
N ASN A 633 -7.78 -31.90 35.37
CA ASN A 633 -9.17 -32.36 35.51
C ASN A 633 -10.17 -31.36 36.19
N PRO A 634 -9.76 -30.43 37.08
CA PRO A 634 -10.67 -29.42 37.62
C PRO A 634 -11.08 -28.31 36.63
N ASN A 635 -10.53 -28.26 35.42
CA ASN A 635 -10.84 -27.23 34.41
C ASN A 635 -11.91 -27.75 33.44
N SER A 636 -12.98 -26.97 33.22
CA SER A 636 -14.07 -27.28 32.27
C SER A 636 -13.60 -27.53 30.83
N CYS A 637 -12.48 -26.93 30.42
CA CYS A 637 -11.90 -27.07 29.09
C CYS A 637 -11.03 -28.34 28.91
N PHE A 638 -10.90 -29.21 29.94
CA PHE A 638 -10.03 -30.39 29.90
C PHE A 638 -10.77 -31.66 30.35
N LYS A 639 -10.63 -32.75 29.59
CA LYS A 639 -11.08 -34.09 30.00
C LYS A 639 -9.91 -35.07 29.87
N GLY A 640 -9.47 -35.62 31.00
CA GLY A 640 -8.45 -36.67 31.01
C GLY A 640 -9.07 -38.04 30.72
N GLU A 641 -8.78 -38.61 29.56
CA GLU A 641 -9.36 -39.88 29.10
C GLU A 641 -8.72 -41.11 29.80
N ARG A 642 -9.10 -42.31 29.36
CA ARG A 642 -8.34 -43.54 29.67
C ARG A 642 -7.19 -43.66 28.65
N GLU A 643 -6.12 -44.37 29.02
CA GLU A 643 -4.94 -44.60 28.17
C GLU A 643 -4.11 -43.32 27.89
N ASN A 644 -3.25 -43.33 26.86
CA ASN A 644 -2.33 -42.24 26.48
C ASN A 644 -3.07 -41.07 25.78
N ALA A 645 -4.19 -40.60 26.32
CA ALA A 645 -5.01 -39.59 25.64
C ALA A 645 -5.58 -38.51 26.57
N PHE A 646 -5.78 -37.31 26.02
CA PHE A 646 -6.51 -36.23 26.68
C PHE A 646 -7.31 -35.41 25.66
N THR A 647 -8.45 -34.88 26.09
CA THR A 647 -9.36 -34.09 25.26
C THR A 647 -9.40 -32.65 25.76
N VAL A 648 -9.30 -31.68 24.83
CA VAL A 648 -9.40 -30.24 25.12
C VAL A 648 -10.62 -29.65 24.42
N GLY A 649 -11.42 -28.88 25.16
CA GLY A 649 -12.46 -28.02 24.61
C GLY A 649 -11.84 -26.74 24.05
N HIS A 650 -11.73 -26.66 22.73
CA HIS A 650 -11.30 -25.46 22.01
C HIS A 650 -12.51 -24.63 21.57
N TYR A 651 -12.28 -23.37 21.17
CA TYR A 651 -13.32 -22.51 20.57
C TYR A 651 -14.02 -23.15 19.35
N ALA A 652 -13.38 -24.11 18.68
CA ALA A 652 -13.90 -24.80 17.50
C ALA A 652 -14.56 -26.17 17.80
N GLY A 653 -14.57 -26.60 19.07
CA GLY A 653 -15.07 -27.91 19.50
C GLY A 653 -14.05 -28.72 20.29
N GLU A 654 -14.41 -29.95 20.64
CA GLU A 654 -13.53 -30.85 21.41
C GLU A 654 -12.53 -31.57 20.49
N VAL A 655 -11.26 -31.61 20.90
CA VAL A 655 -10.18 -32.32 20.17
C VAL A 655 -9.46 -33.25 21.13
N MET A 656 -9.38 -34.53 20.75
CA MET A 656 -8.64 -35.58 21.46
C MET A 656 -7.22 -35.69 20.91
N TYR A 657 -6.23 -35.66 21.79
CA TYR A 657 -4.81 -35.77 21.49
C TYR A 657 -4.22 -37.05 22.08
N ASP A 658 -3.42 -37.77 21.29
CA ASP A 658 -2.63 -38.94 21.68
C ASP A 658 -1.26 -38.47 22.20
N THR A 659 -0.92 -38.78 23.46
CA THR A 659 0.36 -38.35 24.07
C THR A 659 1.57 -39.09 23.54
N THR A 660 1.40 -40.17 22.76
CA THR A 660 2.51 -40.99 22.26
C THR A 660 3.50 -40.16 21.44
N GLY A 661 4.75 -40.10 21.90
CA GLY A 661 5.83 -39.29 21.31
C GLY A 661 5.84 -37.80 21.69
N PHE A 662 4.94 -37.31 22.55
CA PHE A 662 4.91 -35.88 22.92
C PHE A 662 6.22 -35.41 23.57
N LEU A 663 6.80 -36.19 24.49
CA LEU A 663 8.03 -35.78 25.17
C LEU A 663 9.24 -35.77 24.22
N GLU A 664 9.31 -36.70 23.27
CA GLU A 664 10.37 -36.73 22.27
C GLU A 664 10.24 -35.56 21.27
N LYS A 665 9.04 -35.35 20.72
CA LYS A 665 8.73 -34.24 19.80
C LYS A 665 8.97 -32.87 20.44
N ASN A 666 8.71 -32.71 21.74
CA ASN A 666 8.98 -31.46 22.45
C ASN A 666 10.47 -31.25 22.77
N ARG A 667 11.27 -32.33 22.88
CA ARG A 667 12.72 -32.25 23.13
C ARG A 667 13.47 -31.68 21.92
N ASP A 668 13.25 -32.21 20.70
CA ASP A 668 13.81 -31.72 19.41
C ASP A 668 15.30 -31.29 19.48
N LEU A 669 16.10 -32.09 20.20
CA LEU A 669 17.47 -31.77 20.58
C LEU A 669 18.47 -32.45 19.64
N LEU A 670 18.79 -31.78 18.53
CA LEU A 670 19.96 -32.14 17.71
C LEU A 670 21.20 -32.18 18.62
N HIS A 671 21.94 -33.29 18.58
CA HIS A 671 23.08 -33.50 19.48
C HIS A 671 24.29 -32.65 19.08
N LEU A 672 25.13 -32.33 20.05
CA LEU A 672 26.36 -31.53 19.86
C LEU A 672 27.26 -32.12 18.77
N ASP A 673 27.34 -33.45 18.70
CA ASP A 673 28.13 -34.19 17.72
C ASP A 673 27.65 -33.94 16.29
N SER A 674 26.33 -33.86 16.09
CA SER A 674 25.72 -33.53 14.79
C SER A 674 25.92 -32.06 14.41
N ILE A 675 25.95 -31.14 15.39
CA ILE A 675 26.31 -29.72 15.16
C ILE A 675 27.80 -29.60 14.81
N GLN A 676 28.66 -30.37 15.47
CA GLN A 676 30.09 -30.45 15.18
C GLN A 676 30.35 -31.00 13.77
N LEU A 677 29.63 -32.06 13.36
CA LEU A 677 29.65 -32.57 11.98
C LEU A 677 29.24 -31.49 10.97
N LEU A 678 28.15 -30.76 11.20
CA LEU A 678 27.69 -29.69 10.31
C LEU A 678 28.72 -28.56 10.16
N SER A 679 29.52 -28.28 11.20
CA SER A 679 30.61 -27.29 11.14
C SER A 679 31.93 -27.82 10.56
N SER A 680 32.17 -29.14 10.56
CA SER A 680 33.34 -29.76 9.91
C SER A 680 33.16 -30.02 8.41
N CYS A 681 31.92 -30.12 7.91
CA CYS A 681 31.57 -30.18 6.48
C CYS A 681 32.34 -29.14 5.67
N ALA A 682 32.86 -29.46 4.48
CA ALA A 682 33.50 -28.47 3.61
C ALA A 682 32.50 -27.42 3.10
N CYS A 683 31.29 -27.85 2.75
CA CYS A 683 30.23 -27.05 2.16
C CYS A 683 29.79 -25.87 3.04
N HIS A 684 29.45 -24.75 2.38
CA HIS A 684 29.08 -23.50 3.05
C HIS A 684 27.73 -23.58 3.79
N LEU A 685 26.73 -24.29 3.25
CA LEU A 685 25.39 -24.35 3.88
C LEU A 685 25.41 -25.08 5.25
N PRO A 686 25.94 -26.32 5.38
CA PRO A 686 26.09 -26.97 6.68
C PRO A 686 26.82 -26.11 7.73
N LYS A 687 27.90 -25.43 7.34
CA LYS A 687 28.64 -24.50 8.22
C LYS A 687 27.77 -23.33 8.70
N ALA A 688 27.00 -22.72 7.79
CA ALA A 688 26.07 -21.65 8.13
C ALA A 688 24.94 -22.14 9.06
N PHE A 689 24.43 -23.35 8.83
CA PHE A 689 23.44 -23.98 9.71
C PHE A 689 24.01 -24.21 11.12
N ALA A 690 25.22 -24.75 11.25
CA ALA A 690 25.89 -24.94 12.54
C ALA A 690 26.11 -23.60 13.27
N ALA A 691 26.56 -22.55 12.59
CA ALA A 691 26.74 -21.22 13.17
C ALA A 691 25.41 -20.60 13.68
N ASN A 692 24.32 -20.78 12.94
CA ASN A 692 22.98 -20.36 13.36
C ASN A 692 22.48 -21.17 14.58
N LEU A 693 22.72 -22.48 14.63
CA LEU A 693 22.37 -23.33 15.76
C LEU A 693 23.16 -22.97 17.04
N CYS A 694 24.47 -22.70 16.92
CA CYS A 694 25.30 -22.25 18.04
C CYS A 694 24.85 -20.87 18.57
N THR A 695 24.67 -19.87 17.69
CA THR A 695 24.29 -18.51 18.11
C THR A 695 22.86 -18.40 18.65
N GLN A 696 21.98 -19.36 18.38
CA GLN A 696 20.69 -19.49 19.06
C GLN A 696 20.82 -19.92 20.54
N SER A 697 21.93 -20.55 20.95
CA SER A 697 22.18 -20.92 22.35
C SER A 697 22.77 -19.79 23.21
N GLU A 698 23.34 -18.76 22.58
CA GLU A 698 24.08 -17.69 23.26
C GLU A 698 23.28 -16.39 23.45
N LYS A 699 22.22 -16.14 22.65
CA LYS A 699 21.46 -14.88 22.70
C LYS A 699 20.40 -14.91 23.82
N PRO A 700 20.49 -14.06 24.87
CA PRO A 700 19.44 -13.97 25.87
C PRO A 700 18.18 -13.33 25.27
N VAL A 701 17.06 -14.07 25.28
CA VAL A 701 15.75 -13.51 24.93
C VAL A 701 15.33 -12.50 26.02
N VAL A 702 14.98 -11.29 25.61
CA VAL A 702 14.83 -10.14 26.51
C VAL A 702 13.63 -10.30 27.46
N GLY A 703 13.90 -10.33 28.76
CA GLY A 703 12.89 -10.35 29.83
C GLY A 703 13.51 -10.09 31.21
N PRO A 704 13.11 -9.05 31.98
CA PRO A 704 13.83 -8.65 33.20
C PRO A 704 13.79 -9.60 34.42
N LEU A 705 13.18 -10.79 34.33
CA LEU A 705 12.71 -11.54 35.50
C LEU A 705 13.35 -12.92 35.76
N TYR A 706 14.39 -13.32 35.02
CA TYR A 706 15.09 -14.59 35.23
C TYR A 706 16.60 -14.40 35.45
N LYS A 707 16.99 -14.24 36.72
CA LYS A 707 18.38 -14.43 37.19
C LYS A 707 18.47 -15.69 38.06
N SER A 708 18.77 -16.83 37.43
CA SER A 708 19.20 -18.06 38.10
C SER A 708 20.01 -18.93 37.13
N GLY A 709 21.09 -19.56 37.61
CA GLY A 709 21.77 -20.69 36.95
C GLY A 709 22.32 -20.44 35.53
N GLY A 710 23.55 -19.92 35.43
CA GLY A 710 24.28 -19.77 34.16
C GLY A 710 24.79 -21.10 33.56
N ALA A 711 23.95 -22.13 33.47
CA ALA A 711 24.31 -23.48 33.02
C ALA A 711 23.24 -24.19 32.15
N ASP A 712 21.99 -23.73 32.13
CA ASP A 712 20.85 -24.48 31.57
C ASP A 712 20.25 -23.92 30.25
N PHE A 713 20.92 -22.99 29.58
CA PHE A 713 20.47 -22.46 28.27
C PHE A 713 20.29 -23.52 27.16
N GLN A 714 20.89 -24.71 27.35
CA GLN A 714 20.85 -25.83 26.40
C GLN A 714 19.53 -26.65 26.44
N LYS A 715 18.51 -26.21 27.19
CA LYS A 715 17.25 -26.94 27.44
C LYS A 715 15.96 -26.23 26.99
N LEU A 716 16.02 -25.33 26.00
CA LEU A 716 14.80 -24.72 25.43
C LEU A 716 14.08 -25.70 24.48
N SER A 717 12.94 -26.21 24.94
CA SER A 717 12.03 -27.10 24.21
C SER A 717 11.39 -26.45 22.99
N VAL A 718 10.74 -27.26 22.14
CA VAL A 718 9.93 -26.75 21.02
C VAL A 718 8.79 -25.87 21.51
N VAL A 719 8.04 -26.30 22.54
CA VAL A 719 6.93 -25.54 23.12
C VAL A 719 7.39 -24.19 23.67
N SER A 720 8.51 -24.11 24.39
CA SER A 720 9.02 -22.83 24.89
C SER A 720 9.49 -21.92 23.74
N LYS A 721 10.15 -22.44 22.71
CA LYS A 721 10.53 -21.69 21.50
C LYS A 721 9.30 -21.17 20.75
N PHE A 722 8.32 -22.04 20.49
CA PHE A 722 7.05 -21.71 19.85
C PHE A 722 6.28 -20.65 20.63
N LYS A 723 6.09 -20.82 21.95
CA LYS A 723 5.41 -19.82 22.78
C LYS A 723 6.10 -18.46 22.69
N GLY A 724 7.43 -18.43 22.70
CA GLY A 724 8.21 -17.22 22.46
C GLY A 724 7.94 -16.57 21.09
N GLN A 725 7.92 -17.36 20.01
CA GLN A 725 7.60 -16.89 18.66
C GLN A 725 6.15 -16.39 18.52
N LEU A 726 5.17 -17.10 19.09
CA LEU A 726 3.76 -16.74 19.06
C LEU A 726 3.49 -15.44 19.82
N PHE A 727 4.11 -15.25 20.98
CA PHE A 727 4.03 -13.99 21.74
C PHE A 727 4.64 -12.81 20.95
N GLN A 728 5.76 -13.01 20.26
CA GLN A 728 6.32 -11.97 19.37
C GLN A 728 5.40 -11.65 18.17
N LEU A 729 4.66 -12.63 17.64
CA LEU A 729 3.66 -12.41 16.60
C LEU A 729 2.49 -11.58 17.14
N MET A 730 1.90 -11.98 18.29
CA MET A 730 0.79 -11.25 18.92
C MET A 730 1.18 -9.80 19.23
N GLN A 731 2.37 -9.58 19.82
CA GLN A 731 2.85 -8.24 20.15
C GLN A 731 2.99 -7.35 18.91
N ARG A 732 3.29 -7.89 17.72
CA ARG A 732 3.28 -7.09 16.48
C ARG A 732 1.87 -6.76 16.01
N LEU A 733 0.95 -7.72 16.03
CA LEU A 733 -0.45 -7.49 15.63
C LEU A 733 -1.12 -6.44 16.54
N GLU A 734 -0.88 -6.50 17.85
CA GLU A 734 -1.35 -5.53 18.85
C GLU A 734 -0.81 -4.10 18.64
N ASN A 735 0.30 -3.94 17.91
CA ASN A 735 0.84 -2.64 17.49
C ASN A 735 0.37 -2.21 16.08
N THR A 736 -0.68 -2.85 15.54
CA THR A 736 -1.32 -2.50 14.26
C THR A 736 -2.83 -2.35 14.40
N THR A 737 -3.47 -1.71 13.41
CA THR A 737 -4.93 -1.82 13.22
C THR A 737 -5.23 -3.09 12.42
N PRO A 738 -5.97 -4.08 12.99
CA PRO A 738 -6.23 -5.34 12.30
C PRO A 738 -7.51 -5.29 11.45
N HIS A 739 -7.42 -5.86 10.24
CA HIS A 739 -8.51 -6.10 9.31
C HIS A 739 -8.70 -7.61 9.15
N PHE A 740 -9.91 -8.12 9.32
CA PHE A 740 -10.15 -9.57 9.45
C PHE A 740 -10.86 -10.17 8.24
N ILE A 741 -10.34 -11.29 7.74
CA ILE A 741 -10.97 -12.11 6.69
C ILE A 741 -11.16 -13.54 7.21
N ARG A 742 -12.40 -14.02 7.20
CA ARG A 742 -12.80 -15.39 7.58
C ARG A 742 -13.12 -16.20 6.34
N CYS A 743 -12.29 -17.20 6.08
CA CYS A 743 -12.39 -18.12 4.96
C CYS A 743 -13.18 -19.37 5.37
N ILE A 744 -14.16 -19.77 4.55
CA ILE A 744 -15.12 -20.85 4.82
C ILE A 744 -15.01 -21.92 3.72
N LYS A 745 -14.92 -23.18 4.13
CA LYS A 745 -14.95 -24.37 3.27
C LYS A 745 -16.42 -24.82 3.10
N PRO A 746 -17.03 -24.76 1.90
CA PRO A 746 -18.47 -25.05 1.76
C PRO A 746 -18.82 -26.54 1.76
N ASN A 747 -17.89 -27.43 1.43
CA ASN A 747 -18.11 -28.88 1.43
C ASN A 747 -16.79 -29.63 1.65
N ASN A 748 -16.86 -30.87 2.14
CA ASN A 748 -15.67 -31.68 2.40
C ASN A 748 -15.11 -32.37 1.16
N PHE A 749 -15.93 -32.60 0.15
CA PHE A 749 -15.58 -33.22 -1.14
C PHE A 749 -14.77 -32.31 -2.10
N GLN A 750 -14.35 -31.12 -1.66
CA GLN A 750 -13.60 -30.12 -2.44
C GLN A 750 -14.25 -29.76 -3.79
N SER A 751 -15.57 -29.95 -3.92
CA SER A 751 -16.25 -29.98 -5.22
C SER A 751 -17.02 -28.67 -5.45
N PRO A 752 -16.92 -28.03 -6.63
CA PRO A 752 -17.58 -26.75 -6.88
C PRO A 752 -19.10 -26.90 -6.90
N GLY A 753 -19.81 -25.94 -6.30
CA GLY A 753 -21.28 -25.89 -6.28
C GLY A 753 -21.95 -26.71 -5.19
N LEU A 754 -21.24 -27.61 -4.48
CA LEU A 754 -21.78 -28.27 -3.28
C LEU A 754 -21.65 -27.37 -2.04
N TYR A 755 -22.67 -27.38 -1.19
CA TYR A 755 -22.75 -26.58 0.03
C TYR A 755 -23.38 -27.39 1.18
N GLU A 756 -22.57 -27.77 2.16
CA GLU A 756 -22.93 -28.55 3.35
C GLU A 756 -23.33 -27.61 4.50
N GLN A 757 -24.65 -27.40 4.67
CA GLN A 757 -25.20 -26.49 5.71
C GLN A 757 -24.59 -26.71 7.10
N GLY A 758 -24.47 -27.96 7.56
CA GLY A 758 -23.92 -28.26 8.90
C GLY A 758 -22.44 -27.89 9.05
N LEU A 759 -21.62 -28.19 8.03
CA LEU A 759 -20.19 -27.86 8.01
C LEU A 759 -19.95 -26.35 8.00
N VAL A 760 -20.77 -25.60 7.24
CA VAL A 760 -20.67 -24.14 7.20
C VAL A 760 -21.19 -23.51 8.49
N LEU A 761 -22.29 -24.01 9.06
CA LEU A 761 -22.82 -23.52 10.34
C LEU A 761 -21.82 -23.73 11.49
N GLN A 762 -21.15 -24.90 11.54
CA GLN A 762 -20.06 -25.14 12.48
C GLN A 762 -18.94 -24.09 12.31
N GLN A 763 -18.39 -23.93 11.11
CA GLN A 763 -17.34 -22.94 10.84
C GLN A 763 -17.74 -21.50 11.19
N LEU A 764 -19.00 -21.10 10.98
CA LEU A 764 -19.49 -19.76 11.31
C LEU A 764 -19.51 -19.49 12.82
N ARG A 765 -19.92 -20.48 13.63
CA ARG A 765 -19.83 -20.45 15.09
C ARG A 765 -18.36 -20.38 15.53
N CYS A 766 -17.53 -21.31 15.06
CA CYS A 766 -16.11 -21.38 15.42
C CYS A 766 -15.36 -20.09 15.03
N CYS A 767 -15.64 -19.48 13.87
CA CYS A 767 -15.01 -18.22 13.48
C CYS A 767 -15.54 -17.00 14.24
N GLY A 768 -16.55 -17.15 15.11
CA GLY A 768 -17.21 -16.06 15.85
C GLY A 768 -17.98 -15.08 14.95
N VAL A 769 -18.38 -15.51 13.74
CA VAL A 769 -19.00 -14.62 12.74
C VAL A 769 -20.39 -14.20 13.19
N LEU A 770 -21.15 -15.12 13.78
CA LEU A 770 -22.49 -14.87 14.31
C LEU A 770 -22.44 -13.83 15.43
N GLU A 771 -21.45 -13.95 16.31
CA GLU A 771 -21.19 -13.07 17.46
C GLU A 771 -20.79 -11.67 16.98
N VAL A 772 -19.93 -11.57 15.95
CA VAL A 772 -19.56 -10.29 15.32
C VAL A 772 -20.78 -9.56 14.77
N VAL A 773 -21.63 -10.22 13.97
CA VAL A 773 -22.80 -9.54 13.39
C VAL A 773 -23.81 -9.19 14.49
N ARG A 774 -23.97 -10.05 15.51
CA ARG A 774 -24.84 -9.80 16.68
C ARG A 774 -24.40 -8.57 17.48
N ILE A 775 -23.12 -8.50 17.85
CA ILE A 775 -22.52 -7.39 18.61
C ILE A 775 -22.55 -6.11 17.77
N SER A 776 -22.07 -6.17 16.53
CA SER A 776 -22.03 -5.01 15.60
C SER A 776 -23.42 -4.42 15.33
N ARG A 777 -24.49 -5.24 15.37
CA ARG A 777 -25.88 -4.76 15.24
C ARG A 777 -26.42 -4.13 16.53
N SER A 778 -26.04 -4.66 17.69
CA SER A 778 -26.43 -4.09 18.99
C SER A 778 -25.68 -2.80 19.35
N GLY A 779 -24.42 -2.67 18.93
CA GLY A 779 -23.56 -1.52 19.22
C GLY A 779 -23.69 -0.35 18.24
N PHE A 780 -22.65 0.48 18.24
CA PHE A 780 -22.50 1.73 17.50
C PHE A 780 -21.18 1.72 16.71
N PRO A 781 -21.15 1.06 15.54
CA PRO A 781 -19.91 0.80 14.81
C PRO A 781 -19.25 2.06 14.22
N THR A 782 -19.98 3.16 14.01
CA THR A 782 -19.37 4.40 13.47
C THR A 782 -19.10 5.40 14.58
N ARG A 783 -17.81 5.67 14.83
CA ARG A 783 -17.32 6.46 15.97
C ARG A 783 -16.53 7.67 15.47
N ILE A 784 -16.90 8.89 15.86
CA ILE A 784 -16.25 10.13 15.38
C ILE A 784 -16.06 11.10 16.55
N THR A 785 -14.83 11.58 16.79
CA THR A 785 -14.59 12.59 17.84
C THR A 785 -15.34 13.88 17.55
N HIS A 786 -15.84 14.56 18.59
CA HIS A 786 -16.60 15.82 18.46
C HIS A 786 -15.87 16.85 17.58
N GLN A 787 -14.54 16.96 17.72
CA GLN A 787 -13.71 17.83 16.89
C GLN A 787 -13.64 17.40 15.41
N LYS A 788 -13.54 16.09 15.10
CA LYS A 788 -13.57 15.59 13.72
C LYS A 788 -14.97 15.77 13.11
N PHE A 789 -16.03 15.56 13.88
CA PHE A 789 -17.42 15.70 13.44
C PHE A 789 -17.79 17.15 13.16
N ALA A 790 -17.61 18.05 14.14
CA ALA A 790 -17.84 19.48 14.00
C ALA A 790 -17.03 20.09 12.83
N ARG A 791 -15.75 19.72 12.66
CA ARG A 791 -14.94 20.19 11.53
C ARG A 791 -15.41 19.66 10.17
N ARG A 792 -16.04 18.47 10.13
CA ARG A 792 -16.48 17.81 8.88
C ARG A 792 -17.86 18.26 8.42
N TYR A 793 -18.78 18.53 9.35
CA TYR A 793 -20.19 18.82 9.07
C TYR A 793 -20.68 20.17 9.60
N GLY A 794 -19.92 20.90 10.42
CA GLY A 794 -20.33 22.18 11.00
C GLY A 794 -20.66 23.27 9.99
N PHE A 795 -20.12 23.19 8.77
CA PHE A 795 -20.50 24.08 7.66
C PHE A 795 -21.90 23.82 7.07
N LEU A 796 -22.61 22.78 7.55
CA LEU A 796 -24.02 22.53 7.27
C LEU A 796 -24.95 23.22 8.27
N LEU A 797 -24.41 23.80 9.35
CA LEU A 797 -25.15 24.68 10.25
C LEU A 797 -25.19 26.10 9.66
N LEU A 798 -26.21 26.86 10.04
CA LEU A 798 -26.26 28.31 9.81
C LEU A 798 -25.29 29.03 10.77
N ASP A 799 -24.78 30.20 10.35
CA ASP A 799 -23.61 30.87 10.96
C ASP A 799 -23.67 31.12 12.47
N SER A 800 -24.87 31.16 13.07
CA SER A 800 -25.07 31.37 14.52
C SER A 800 -24.52 30.25 15.42
N ALA A 801 -24.19 29.07 14.88
CA ALA A 801 -23.67 27.95 15.66
C ALA A 801 -22.13 27.81 15.65
N ALA A 802 -21.44 28.52 14.76
CA ALA A 802 -19.99 28.34 14.53
C ALA A 802 -19.09 28.80 15.70
N SER A 803 -19.64 29.45 16.72
CA SER A 803 -18.94 29.92 17.92
C SER A 803 -19.08 28.99 19.14
N GLN A 804 -19.76 27.85 19.01
CA GLN A 804 -19.85 26.85 20.08
C GLN A 804 -18.62 25.94 20.14
N ASP A 805 -18.45 25.24 21.25
CA ASP A 805 -17.46 24.18 21.40
C ASP A 805 -17.79 22.98 20.47
N PRO A 806 -16.83 22.07 20.21
CA PRO A 806 -17.06 20.96 19.28
C PRO A 806 -18.18 19.98 19.67
N LEU A 807 -18.50 19.84 20.97
CA LEU A 807 -19.61 19.01 21.43
C LEU A 807 -20.95 19.72 21.17
N GLY A 808 -21.07 21.01 21.52
CA GLY A 808 -22.24 21.85 21.21
C GLY A 808 -22.55 21.91 19.71
N VAL A 809 -21.53 22.09 18.86
CA VAL A 809 -21.67 22.02 17.40
C VAL A 809 -22.14 20.63 16.96
N SER A 810 -21.59 19.56 17.53
CA SER A 810 -21.95 18.18 17.16
C SER A 810 -23.40 17.84 17.54
N VAL A 811 -23.86 18.25 18.73
CA VAL A 811 -25.26 18.12 19.17
C VAL A 811 -26.21 18.98 18.33
N SER A 812 -25.80 20.19 17.96
CA SER A 812 -26.59 21.07 17.08
C SER A 812 -26.84 20.45 15.69
N ILE A 813 -25.85 19.75 15.12
CA ILE A 813 -26.00 19.01 13.86
C ILE A 813 -27.00 17.85 14.01
N LEU A 814 -26.90 17.07 15.10
CA LEU A 814 -27.80 15.94 15.36
C LEU A 814 -29.27 16.38 15.41
N HIS A 815 -29.56 17.49 16.10
CA HIS A 815 -30.90 18.08 16.14
C HIS A 815 -31.34 18.67 14.79
N GLN A 816 -30.49 19.44 14.10
CA GLN A 816 -30.86 20.04 12.80
C GLN A 816 -31.22 18.97 11.75
N PHE A 817 -30.52 17.83 11.77
CA PHE A 817 -30.77 16.71 10.87
C PHE A 817 -31.77 15.67 11.41
N SER A 818 -32.35 15.91 12.59
CA SER A 818 -33.43 15.09 13.19
C SER A 818 -33.11 13.58 13.25
N ILE A 819 -31.87 13.22 13.58
CA ILE A 819 -31.48 11.82 13.74
C ILE A 819 -32.15 11.28 15.03
N PRO A 820 -32.79 10.09 15.03
CA PRO A 820 -33.47 9.57 16.21
C PRO A 820 -32.50 9.30 17.38
N PRO A 821 -32.85 9.63 18.65
CA PRO A 821 -31.99 9.38 19.81
C PRO A 821 -31.60 7.91 20.03
N GLU A 822 -32.37 6.94 19.53
CA GLU A 822 -32.04 5.50 19.60
C GLU A 822 -30.91 5.08 18.64
N MET A 823 -30.61 5.94 17.67
CA MET A 823 -29.69 5.68 16.55
C MET A 823 -28.29 6.26 16.76
N TYR A 824 -28.09 7.09 17.79
CA TYR A 824 -26.79 7.63 18.19
C TYR A 824 -26.63 7.64 19.70
N GLN A 825 -25.38 7.76 20.17
CA GLN A 825 -25.05 8.07 21.56
C GLN A 825 -23.98 9.17 21.61
N VAL A 826 -24.02 9.97 22.67
CA VAL A 826 -23.12 11.13 22.87
C VAL A 826 -22.20 10.82 24.05
N GLY A 827 -20.95 10.47 23.75
CA GLY A 827 -19.93 10.25 24.77
C GLY A 827 -19.13 11.51 25.09
N TYR A 828 -18.26 11.43 26.08
CA TYR A 828 -17.42 12.53 26.54
C TYR A 828 -16.47 13.08 25.46
N THR A 829 -16.00 12.26 24.52
CA THR A 829 -15.06 12.69 23.45
C THR A 829 -15.57 12.43 22.04
N LYS A 830 -16.54 11.52 21.86
CA LYS A 830 -17.02 11.05 20.55
C LYS A 830 -18.55 11.02 20.44
N LEU A 831 -19.02 11.14 19.20
CA LEU A 831 -20.32 10.64 18.79
C LEU A 831 -20.19 9.21 18.30
N PHE A 832 -21.19 8.41 18.67
CA PHE A 832 -21.34 7.01 18.33
C PHE A 832 -22.64 6.84 17.55
N PHE A 833 -22.60 6.17 16.40
CA PHE A 833 -23.76 5.98 15.53
C PHE A 833 -23.98 4.51 15.18
N ARG A 834 -25.26 4.11 15.10
CA ARG A 834 -25.67 2.88 14.43
C ARG A 834 -25.38 2.97 12.92
N THR A 835 -25.37 1.83 12.24
CA THR A 835 -25.08 1.72 10.81
C THR A 835 -26.03 2.61 9.97
N GLY A 836 -25.50 3.19 8.88
CA GLY A 836 -26.26 3.98 7.90
C GLY A 836 -26.56 5.44 8.27
N GLN A 837 -26.59 5.81 9.56
CA GLN A 837 -27.11 7.12 10.01
C GLN A 837 -26.35 8.33 9.46
N ILE A 838 -25.03 8.22 9.29
CA ILE A 838 -24.18 9.28 8.72
C ILE A 838 -24.40 9.46 7.20
N GLY A 839 -25.08 8.52 6.53
CA GLY A 839 -25.38 8.60 5.10
C GLY A 839 -26.10 9.90 4.73
N VAL A 840 -27.12 10.31 5.49
CA VAL A 840 -27.90 11.55 5.24
C VAL A 840 -27.04 12.82 5.38
N LEU A 841 -26.11 12.83 6.35
CA LEU A 841 -25.17 13.92 6.56
C LEU A 841 -24.13 14.01 5.43
N GLU A 842 -23.57 12.87 5.02
CA GLU A 842 -22.65 12.80 3.88
C GLU A 842 -23.33 13.16 2.55
N ASP A 843 -24.57 12.72 2.33
CA ASP A 843 -25.30 13.04 1.12
C ASP A 843 -25.59 14.54 1.03
N THR A 844 -25.99 15.16 2.13
CA THR A 844 -26.18 16.61 2.21
C THR A 844 -24.87 17.35 2.01
N ARG A 845 -23.79 16.93 2.71
CA ARG A 845 -22.43 17.44 2.53
C ARG A 845 -21.97 17.35 1.07
N ASN A 846 -22.18 16.22 0.40
CA ASN A 846 -21.77 16.00 -0.98
C ASN A 846 -22.62 16.83 -1.96
N ARG A 847 -23.92 17.02 -1.71
CA ARG A 847 -24.77 17.95 -2.47
C ARG A 847 -24.29 19.40 -2.34
N THR A 848 -23.97 19.87 -1.14
CA THR A 848 -23.40 21.22 -0.93
C THR A 848 -22.03 21.36 -1.59
N LEU A 849 -21.17 20.34 -1.49
CA LEU A 849 -19.85 20.34 -2.13
C LEU A 849 -19.90 20.30 -3.67
N ARG A 850 -21.01 19.90 -4.31
CA ARG A 850 -21.21 20.08 -5.77
C ARG A 850 -21.17 21.56 -6.18
N GLY A 851 -21.30 22.52 -5.24
CA GLY A 851 -21.00 23.93 -5.47
C GLY A 851 -19.58 24.19 -6.03
N ILE A 852 -18.63 23.27 -5.81
CA ILE A 852 -17.29 23.33 -6.43
C ILE A 852 -17.34 23.33 -7.97
N LEU A 853 -18.39 22.76 -8.58
CA LEU A 853 -18.59 22.79 -10.03
C LEU A 853 -18.74 24.22 -10.57
N HIS A 854 -19.31 25.14 -9.78
CA HIS A 854 -19.38 26.56 -10.13
C HIS A 854 -17.99 27.22 -10.08
N VAL A 855 -17.18 26.91 -9.06
CA VAL A 855 -15.79 27.39 -8.98
C VAL A 855 -14.96 26.84 -10.16
N GLN A 856 -15.12 25.56 -10.49
CA GLN A 856 -14.47 24.94 -11.64
C GLN A 856 -14.93 25.54 -12.98
N SER A 857 -16.21 25.86 -13.15
CA SER A 857 -16.70 26.50 -14.39
C SER A 857 -16.18 27.93 -14.54
N CYS A 858 -16.11 28.69 -13.43
CA CYS A 858 -15.49 30.01 -13.40
C CYS A 858 -13.98 29.96 -13.70
N PHE A 859 -13.25 28.97 -13.17
CA PHE A 859 -11.83 28.76 -13.45
C PHE A 859 -11.58 28.32 -14.90
N LYS A 860 -12.27 27.29 -15.39
CA LYS A 860 -12.18 26.83 -16.80
C LYS A 860 -12.55 27.96 -17.77
N GLY A 861 -13.59 28.73 -17.46
CA GLY A 861 -13.97 29.92 -18.22
C GLY A 861 -12.91 31.03 -18.16
N TYR A 862 -12.24 31.24 -17.02
CA TYR A 862 -11.11 32.17 -16.93
C TYR A 862 -9.94 31.71 -17.81
N GLN A 863 -9.57 30.43 -17.74
CA GLN A 863 -8.50 29.84 -18.54
C GLN A 863 -8.77 29.98 -20.04
N ALA A 864 -9.94 29.53 -20.51
CA ALA A 864 -10.33 29.66 -21.91
C ALA A 864 -10.38 31.13 -22.38
N ARG A 865 -10.83 32.06 -21.54
CA ARG A 865 -10.78 33.50 -21.84
C ARG A 865 -9.35 34.05 -21.88
N ARG A 866 -8.41 33.50 -21.11
CA ARG A 866 -6.97 33.87 -21.15
C ARG A 866 -6.34 33.40 -22.45
N GLU A 867 -6.50 32.13 -22.78
CA GLU A 867 -5.99 31.49 -24.00
C GLU A 867 -6.58 32.15 -25.27
N PHE A 868 -7.89 32.41 -25.31
CA PHE A 868 -8.51 33.14 -26.42
C PHE A 868 -7.96 34.57 -26.58
N ARG A 869 -7.73 35.31 -25.48
CA ARG A 869 -7.13 36.66 -25.55
C ARG A 869 -5.69 36.62 -26.09
N GLU A 870 -4.94 35.58 -25.78
CA GLU A 870 -3.59 35.34 -26.25
C GLU A 870 -3.55 34.99 -27.75
N ILE A 871 -4.35 34.00 -28.18
CA ILE A 871 -4.53 33.65 -29.59
C ILE A 871 -4.98 34.87 -30.40
N ARG A 872 -5.98 35.63 -29.91
CA ARG A 872 -6.45 36.84 -30.58
C ARG A 872 -5.35 37.89 -30.72
N ARG A 873 -4.51 38.09 -29.70
CA ARG A 873 -3.35 39.00 -29.74
C ARG A 873 -2.36 38.59 -30.84
N VAL A 874 -2.01 37.30 -30.90
CA VAL A 874 -1.11 36.75 -31.93
C VAL A 874 -1.69 36.95 -33.33
N VAL A 875 -2.97 36.64 -33.54
CA VAL A 875 -3.66 36.83 -34.83
C VAL A 875 -3.70 38.32 -35.23
N THR A 876 -4.00 39.24 -34.31
CA THR A 876 -3.98 40.68 -34.64
C THR A 876 -2.59 41.21 -35.00
N ASN A 877 -1.53 40.67 -34.37
CA ASN A 877 -0.14 41.04 -34.67
C ASN A 877 0.29 40.49 -36.04
N LEU A 878 -0.09 39.26 -36.38
CA LEU A 878 0.17 38.69 -37.71
C LEU A 878 -0.58 39.46 -38.80
N GLN A 879 -1.85 39.80 -38.57
CA GLN A 879 -2.65 40.61 -39.50
C GLN A 879 -2.06 42.01 -39.71
N SER A 880 -1.56 42.68 -38.66
CA SER A 880 -0.94 44.01 -38.81
C SER A 880 0.38 43.94 -39.57
N PHE A 881 1.20 42.90 -39.35
CA PHE A 881 2.42 42.66 -40.11
C PHE A 881 2.13 42.48 -41.61
N VAL A 882 1.21 41.56 -41.97
CA VAL A 882 0.84 41.26 -43.36
C VAL A 882 0.21 42.46 -44.07
N ARG A 883 -0.67 43.22 -43.40
CA ARG A 883 -1.24 44.47 -43.93
C ARG A 883 -0.15 45.52 -44.17
N GLY A 884 0.79 45.66 -43.24
CA GLY A 884 1.96 46.53 -43.39
C GLY A 884 2.86 46.13 -44.56
N GLU A 885 3.11 44.84 -44.75
CA GLU A 885 3.93 44.31 -45.84
C GLU A 885 3.26 44.53 -47.21
N LYS A 886 1.98 44.19 -47.36
CA LYS A 886 1.21 44.48 -48.59
C LYS A 886 1.27 45.96 -48.96
N THR A 887 1.18 46.84 -47.96
CA THR A 887 1.27 48.30 -48.16
C THR A 887 2.67 48.74 -48.59
N ARG A 888 3.74 48.22 -47.96
CA ARG A 888 5.14 48.48 -48.35
C ARG A 888 5.43 48.00 -49.78
N ASN A 889 4.93 46.83 -50.16
CA ASN A 889 5.13 46.25 -51.48
C ASN A 889 4.37 47.04 -52.56
N ASN A 890 3.12 47.44 -52.31
CA ASN A 890 2.36 48.32 -53.19
C ASN A 890 3.06 49.68 -53.38
N PHE A 891 3.52 50.32 -52.29
CA PHE A 891 4.25 51.58 -52.36
C PHE A 891 5.58 51.44 -53.12
N SER A 892 6.33 50.36 -52.90
CA SER A 892 7.56 50.05 -53.64
C SER A 892 7.31 49.91 -55.15
N SER A 893 6.22 49.23 -55.54
CA SER A 893 5.79 49.10 -56.94
C SER A 893 5.44 50.46 -57.56
N LEU A 894 4.61 51.26 -56.88
CA LEU A 894 4.21 52.60 -57.33
C LEU A 894 5.43 53.54 -57.45
N LEU A 895 6.37 53.48 -56.50
CA LEU A 895 7.61 54.27 -56.54
C LEU A 895 8.50 53.86 -57.73
N ARG A 896 8.57 52.56 -58.07
CA ARG A 896 9.26 52.06 -59.27
C ARG A 896 8.58 52.56 -60.55
N GLN A 897 7.26 52.46 -60.65
CA GLN A 897 6.46 52.95 -61.79
C GLN A 897 6.63 54.46 -61.98
N HIS A 898 6.53 55.26 -60.91
CA HIS A 898 6.70 56.71 -60.97
C HIS A 898 8.13 57.10 -61.39
N ARG A 899 9.16 56.41 -60.88
CA ARG A 899 10.55 56.61 -61.32
C ARG A 899 10.73 56.28 -62.81
N ALA A 900 10.15 55.17 -63.29
CA ALA A 900 10.20 54.81 -64.70
C ALA A 900 9.49 55.85 -65.59
N ALA A 901 8.27 56.27 -65.21
CA ALA A 901 7.51 57.30 -65.90
C ALA A 901 8.28 58.63 -66.00
N VAL A 902 8.87 59.11 -64.89
CA VAL A 902 9.70 60.33 -64.88
C VAL A 902 10.94 60.19 -65.77
N ILE A 903 11.60 59.02 -65.81
CA ILE A 903 12.74 58.76 -66.69
C ILE A 903 12.32 58.80 -68.16
N ILE A 904 11.21 58.15 -68.52
CA ILE A 904 10.66 58.12 -69.89
C ILE A 904 10.26 59.54 -70.32
N GLN A 905 9.48 60.26 -69.50
CA GLN A 905 9.08 61.64 -69.77
C GLN A 905 10.29 62.58 -69.92
N LYS A 906 11.32 62.45 -69.07
CA LYS A 906 12.57 63.22 -69.16
C LYS A 906 13.31 62.93 -70.48
N LYS A 907 13.42 61.67 -70.87
CA LYS A 907 14.05 61.26 -72.14
C LYS A 907 13.23 61.74 -73.36
N PHE A 908 11.91 61.68 -73.32
CA PHE A 908 11.04 62.14 -74.40
C PHE A 908 11.06 63.67 -74.55
N LYS A 909 10.79 64.43 -73.47
CA LYS A 909 10.90 65.91 -73.48
C LYS A 909 12.30 66.37 -73.92
N GLY A 910 13.35 65.69 -73.45
CA GLY A 910 14.74 65.93 -73.86
C GLY A 910 15.13 65.42 -75.26
N ARG A 911 14.23 64.74 -75.98
CA ARG A 911 14.33 64.43 -77.43
C ARG A 911 13.56 65.48 -78.24
N THR A 912 12.31 65.76 -77.89
CA THR A 912 11.47 66.76 -78.56
C THR A 912 12.10 68.15 -78.51
N GLY A 913 12.56 68.61 -77.33
CA GLY A 913 13.22 69.91 -77.20
C GLY A 913 14.49 70.04 -78.06
N ARG A 914 15.28 68.96 -78.18
CA ARG A 914 16.45 68.92 -79.08
C ARG A 914 16.07 68.87 -80.56
N LYS A 915 14.96 68.22 -80.92
CA LYS A 915 14.43 68.27 -82.29
C LYS A 915 13.98 69.69 -82.63
N ASN A 916 13.10 70.29 -81.83
CA ASN A 916 12.58 71.65 -82.07
C ASN A 916 13.72 72.69 -82.12
N PHE A 917 14.73 72.58 -81.25
CA PHE A 917 15.90 73.45 -81.32
C PHE A 917 16.69 73.25 -82.62
N LYS A 918 16.91 72.02 -83.07
CA LYS A 918 17.58 71.75 -84.34
C LYS A 918 16.75 72.25 -85.53
N ASP A 919 15.46 71.92 -85.60
CA ASP A 919 14.56 72.36 -86.66
C ASP A 919 14.55 73.91 -86.76
N MET A 920 14.55 74.61 -85.63
CA MET A 920 14.63 76.08 -85.55
C MET A 920 16.03 76.62 -85.91
N TYR A 921 17.11 75.93 -85.53
CA TYR A 921 18.49 76.30 -85.84
C TYR A 921 18.78 76.17 -87.34
N ASP A 922 18.39 75.05 -87.94
CA ASP A 922 18.52 74.78 -89.37
C ASP A 922 17.68 75.80 -90.18
N ALA A 923 16.44 76.10 -89.74
CA ALA A 923 15.61 77.16 -90.32
C ALA A 923 16.21 78.57 -90.14
N SER A 924 16.87 78.84 -89.00
CA SER A 924 17.56 80.11 -88.75
C SER A 924 18.80 80.28 -89.63
N ILE A 925 19.54 79.21 -89.92
CA ILE A 925 20.63 79.21 -90.91
C ILE A 925 20.06 79.50 -92.30
N LEU A 926 18.94 78.88 -92.67
CA LEU A 926 18.26 79.12 -93.95
C LEU A 926 17.86 80.60 -94.08
N LEU A 927 17.17 81.15 -93.08
CA LEU A 927 16.78 82.56 -93.02
C LEU A 927 17.99 83.50 -93.04
N GLN A 928 19.05 83.21 -92.29
CA GLN A 928 20.28 84.01 -92.33
C GLN A 928 20.97 83.95 -93.70
N SER A 929 20.94 82.83 -94.41
CA SER A 929 21.48 82.75 -95.78
C SER A 929 20.71 83.67 -96.74
N GLY A 930 19.37 83.65 -96.67
CA GLY A 930 18.50 84.53 -97.45
C GLY A 930 18.67 86.01 -97.07
N ILE A 931 18.72 86.33 -95.78
CA ILE A 931 18.86 87.70 -95.26
C ILE A 931 20.24 88.27 -95.57
N ARG A 932 21.33 87.49 -95.45
CA ARG A 932 22.68 87.94 -95.89
C ARG A 932 22.68 88.24 -97.39
N GLY A 933 22.08 87.36 -98.20
CA GLY A 933 21.89 87.61 -99.64
C GLY A 933 20.98 88.82 -99.95
N TRP A 934 20.03 89.16 -99.08
CA TRP A 934 19.14 90.32 -99.26
C TRP A 934 19.78 91.64 -98.78
N LEU A 935 20.50 91.63 -97.65
CA LEU A 935 21.22 92.80 -97.13
C LEU A 935 22.29 93.27 -98.12
N VAL A 936 23.08 92.35 -98.71
CA VAL A 936 24.03 92.70 -99.78
C VAL A 936 23.33 93.37 -100.98
N ARG A 937 22.05 93.04 -101.25
CA ARG A 937 21.22 93.66 -102.29
C ARG A 937 20.47 94.93 -101.83
N ARG A 938 20.56 95.32 -100.54
CA ARG A 938 19.90 96.51 -99.97
C ARG A 938 20.87 97.57 -99.43
N CYS A 939 22.14 97.23 -99.16
CA CYS A 939 23.19 98.14 -98.70
C CYS A 939 23.71 99.13 -99.77
N SER A 940 22.81 99.66 -100.59
CA SER A 940 23.05 100.73 -101.58
C SER A 940 22.16 101.97 -101.36
N GLY A 941 21.20 101.92 -100.41
CA GLY A 941 20.38 103.06 -99.99
C GLY A 941 20.69 103.47 -98.54
N ASN A 942 21.11 104.73 -98.37
CA ASN A 942 21.57 105.36 -97.11
C ASN A 942 20.74 104.98 -95.85
N ILE A 943 21.34 104.66 -94.69
CA ILE A 943 22.27 105.45 -93.83
C ILE A 943 21.53 106.64 -93.18
N GLY A 944 21.51 106.81 -91.84
CA GLY A 944 22.24 106.08 -90.78
C GLY A 944 21.61 106.19 -89.37
N LEU A 945 22.23 105.59 -88.34
CA LEU A 945 23.07 106.27 -87.30
C LEU A 945 22.21 106.88 -86.16
N LEU A 946 22.44 106.76 -84.84
CA LEU A 946 23.44 106.22 -83.88
C LEU A 946 22.61 105.64 -82.66
N LEU A 947 23.02 105.20 -81.45
CA LEU A 947 24.13 104.57 -80.65
C LEU A 947 23.47 104.31 -79.26
N PHE A 948 23.84 103.44 -78.30
CA PHE A 948 24.71 102.25 -78.08
C PHE A 948 24.08 101.51 -76.86
N ASP A 949 24.62 100.58 -76.04
CA ASP A 949 25.87 99.80 -75.89
C ASP A 949 25.46 98.30 -75.70
N VAL A 950 26.20 97.19 -75.85
CA VAL A 950 27.63 96.84 -76.05
C VAL A 950 28.30 96.13 -74.85
N LYS A 951 28.58 94.81 -75.03
CA LYS A 951 29.55 93.92 -74.33
C LYS A 951 29.14 93.35 -72.94
N LYS A 952 29.60 92.16 -72.47
CA LYS A 952 30.39 91.03 -73.05
C LYS A 952 30.13 89.73 -72.21
N SER A 953 30.15 88.51 -72.76
CA SER A 953 31.27 87.52 -72.84
C SER A 953 32.06 87.25 -71.54
N HIS A 954 32.47 86.03 -71.16
CA HIS A 954 32.33 84.68 -71.75
C HIS A 954 32.67 83.58 -70.69
N GLU A 955 32.47 82.30 -71.05
CA GLU A 955 33.07 81.02 -70.56
C GLU A 955 33.93 80.94 -69.27
N SER A 956 33.68 79.88 -68.48
CA SER A 956 34.62 78.73 -68.35
C SER A 956 33.98 77.53 -67.61
N ASP A 957 34.32 76.30 -68.02
CA ASP A 957 33.94 75.04 -67.34
C ASP A 957 34.92 74.68 -66.22
N GLU A 958 34.43 74.11 -65.10
CA GLU A 958 35.27 73.38 -64.14
C GLU A 958 34.55 72.16 -63.54
N VAL A 959 35.27 71.05 -63.34
CA VAL A 959 34.68 69.74 -63.03
C VAL A 959 34.42 69.58 -61.53
N LEU A 960 33.27 70.07 -61.07
CA LEU A 960 32.88 69.96 -59.66
C LEU A 960 32.32 68.56 -59.31
N VAL A 961 33.12 67.74 -58.62
CA VAL A 961 32.66 66.48 -58.02
C VAL A 961 31.54 66.77 -57.02
N LYS A 962 30.33 66.32 -57.30
CA LYS A 962 29.14 66.73 -56.54
C LYS A 962 29.18 66.22 -55.10
N SER A 963 29.36 67.18 -54.19
CA SER A 963 29.31 67.02 -52.72
C SER A 963 28.12 66.20 -52.23
N SER A 964 26.99 66.19 -52.95
CA SER A 964 25.82 65.36 -52.65
C SER A 964 26.12 63.86 -52.55
N PHE A 965 27.08 63.30 -53.28
CA PHE A 965 27.38 61.87 -53.22
C PHE A 965 28.28 61.51 -52.04
N LEU A 966 29.27 62.36 -51.73
CA LEU A 966 30.06 62.25 -50.51
C LEU A 966 29.18 62.45 -49.26
N ALA A 967 28.28 63.43 -49.27
CA ALA A 967 27.35 63.68 -48.18
C ALA A 967 26.33 62.54 -48.00
N GLU A 968 25.85 61.91 -49.07
CA GLU A 968 24.98 60.73 -48.99
C GLU A 968 25.74 59.50 -48.44
N LEU A 969 27.03 59.33 -48.78
CA LEU A 969 27.86 58.27 -48.24
C LEU A 969 28.17 58.51 -46.74
N GLN A 970 28.63 59.71 -46.38
CA GLN A 970 28.85 60.12 -44.99
C GLN A 970 27.59 59.99 -44.14
N ARG A 971 26.41 60.38 -44.66
CA ARG A 971 25.13 60.21 -43.97
C ARG A 971 24.76 58.75 -43.72
N ARG A 972 25.19 57.82 -44.59
CA ARG A 972 25.00 56.37 -44.38
C ARG A 972 26.00 55.79 -43.39
N VAL A 973 27.25 56.24 -43.42
CA VAL A 973 28.27 55.90 -42.42
C VAL A 973 27.82 56.36 -41.03
N LEU A 974 27.49 57.65 -40.86
CA LEU A 974 26.93 58.21 -39.61
C LEU A 974 25.68 57.47 -39.12
N LYS A 975 24.83 56.99 -40.02
CA LYS A 975 23.64 56.22 -39.64
C LYS A 975 23.97 54.77 -39.23
N ALA A 976 25.01 54.17 -39.80
CA ALA A 976 25.51 52.87 -39.36
C ALA A 976 26.23 52.99 -38.01
N GLU A 977 27.05 54.03 -37.82
CA GLU A 977 27.74 54.34 -36.57
C GLU A 977 26.74 54.64 -35.43
N SER A 978 25.67 55.39 -35.69
CA SER A 978 24.63 55.63 -34.69
C SER A 978 23.82 54.38 -34.36
N ALA A 979 23.58 53.49 -35.33
CA ALA A 979 22.93 52.21 -35.07
C ALA A 979 23.85 51.23 -34.32
N LEU A 980 25.17 51.30 -34.53
CA LEU A 980 26.15 50.53 -33.77
C LEU A 980 26.19 51.02 -32.31
N ARG A 981 26.32 52.32 -32.07
CA ARG A 981 26.30 52.89 -30.71
C ARG A 981 25.05 52.52 -29.92
N VAL A 982 23.85 52.57 -30.52
CA VAL A 982 22.63 52.13 -29.84
C VAL A 982 22.66 50.63 -29.50
N LYS A 983 23.35 49.79 -30.28
CA LYS A 983 23.56 48.37 -29.96
C LYS A 983 24.61 48.16 -28.88
N ASP A 984 25.68 48.96 -28.87
CA ASP A 984 26.68 48.96 -27.81
C ASP A 984 26.05 49.41 -26.47
N GLU A 985 25.25 50.48 -26.48
CA GLU A 985 24.45 50.97 -25.34
C GLU A 985 23.44 49.92 -24.84
N GLU A 986 22.70 49.25 -25.74
CA GLU A 986 21.84 48.12 -25.37
C GLU A 986 22.64 46.98 -24.71
N ASN A 987 23.84 46.70 -25.20
CA ASN A 987 24.68 45.61 -24.71
C ASN A 987 25.31 45.94 -23.34
N ASP A 988 25.75 47.18 -23.13
CA ASP A 988 26.18 47.70 -21.81
C ASP A 988 25.04 47.64 -20.78
N ILE A 989 23.81 47.99 -21.18
CA ILE A 989 22.62 47.85 -20.32
C ILE A 989 22.33 46.38 -19.99
N LEU A 990 22.56 45.45 -20.92
CA LEU A 990 22.42 44.01 -20.66
C LEU A 990 23.52 43.48 -19.74
N HIS A 991 24.78 43.92 -19.91
CA HIS A 991 25.88 43.59 -19.00
C HIS A 991 25.64 44.16 -17.59
N GLN A 992 25.16 45.41 -17.47
CA GLN A 992 24.75 45.98 -16.17
C GLN A 992 23.60 45.18 -15.54
N ARG A 993 22.62 44.71 -16.33
CA ARG A 993 21.54 43.85 -15.81
C ARG A 993 22.07 42.52 -15.30
N LEU A 994 22.95 41.84 -16.05
CA LEU A 994 23.59 40.60 -15.60
C LEU A 994 24.35 40.81 -14.29
N GLN A 995 25.16 41.86 -14.21
CA GLN A 995 25.90 42.21 -12.99
C GLN A 995 24.95 42.57 -11.81
N GLN A 996 23.78 43.19 -12.08
CA GLN A 996 22.75 43.41 -11.06
C GLN A 996 22.09 42.11 -10.58
N TYR A 997 21.89 41.11 -11.45
CA TYR A 997 21.42 39.78 -11.04
C TYR A 997 22.47 39.02 -10.23
N GLU A 998 23.73 39.04 -10.65
CA GLU A 998 24.85 38.38 -9.98
C GLU A 998 25.14 38.99 -8.59
N ASN A 999 25.11 40.31 -8.47
CA ASN A 999 25.19 41.01 -7.19
C ASN A 999 24.01 40.66 -6.26
N ARG A 1000 22.78 40.60 -6.78
CA ARG A 1000 21.59 40.17 -6.02
C ARG A 1000 21.66 38.71 -5.59
N TRP A 1001 22.25 37.84 -6.41
CA TRP A 1001 22.50 36.44 -6.05
C TRP A 1001 23.47 36.35 -4.88
N SER A 1002 24.61 37.03 -4.99
CA SER A 1002 25.64 37.08 -3.94
C SER A 1002 25.10 37.65 -2.62
N GLU A 1003 24.27 38.69 -2.70
CA GLU A 1003 23.58 39.28 -1.54
C GLU A 1003 22.57 38.28 -0.90
N TYR A 1004 21.90 37.46 -1.71
CA TYR A 1004 20.97 36.44 -1.23
C TYR A 1004 21.70 35.25 -0.59
N GLU A 1005 22.77 34.76 -1.20
CA GLU A 1005 23.62 33.69 -0.68
C GLU A 1005 24.25 34.09 0.67
N GLY A 1006 24.76 35.33 0.77
CA GLY A 1006 25.25 35.90 2.03
C GLY A 1006 24.16 35.99 3.12
N LYS A 1007 22.93 36.38 2.76
CA LYS A 1007 21.78 36.40 3.69
C LYS A 1007 21.39 34.99 4.14
N MET A 1008 21.39 34.00 3.24
CA MET A 1008 21.06 32.61 3.57
C MET A 1008 22.09 32.04 4.56
N LYS A 1009 23.39 32.14 4.23
CA LYS A 1009 24.50 31.67 5.06
C LYS A 1009 24.56 32.36 6.43
N SER A 1010 24.30 33.67 6.47
CA SER A 1010 24.19 34.41 7.73
C SER A 1010 23.01 33.94 8.59
N MET A 1011 21.89 33.52 7.99
CA MET A 1011 20.72 33.03 8.73
C MET A 1011 20.92 31.59 9.21
N GLU A 1012 21.52 30.74 8.38
CA GLU A 1012 21.98 29.40 8.76
C GLU A 1012 22.93 29.45 9.96
N GLU A 1013 23.95 30.33 9.93
CA GLU A 1013 24.85 30.56 11.06
C GLU A 1013 24.11 30.97 12.34
N VAL A 1014 23.06 31.79 12.24
CA VAL A 1014 22.25 32.22 13.39
C VAL A 1014 21.41 31.05 13.94
N TRP A 1015 20.77 30.26 13.07
CA TRP A 1015 20.04 29.05 13.49
C TRP A 1015 20.99 28.04 14.15
N GLN A 1016 22.16 27.79 13.56
CA GLN A 1016 23.21 26.94 14.10
C GLN A 1016 23.72 27.40 15.49
N LYS A 1017 23.93 28.71 15.68
CA LYS A 1017 24.29 29.28 16.99
C LYS A 1017 23.17 29.11 18.03
N GLN A 1018 21.91 29.29 17.63
CA GLN A 1018 20.75 29.11 18.51
C GLN A 1018 20.49 27.64 18.86
N MET A 1019 20.66 26.72 17.90
CA MET A 1019 20.54 25.28 18.09
C MET A 1019 21.56 24.79 19.13
N ARG A 1020 22.83 25.17 18.99
CA ARG A 1020 23.88 24.85 19.99
C ARG A 1020 23.57 25.43 21.39
N SER A 1021 22.91 26.58 21.48
CA SER A 1021 22.47 27.16 22.76
C SER A 1021 21.37 26.32 23.43
N LEU A 1022 20.41 25.79 22.66
CA LEU A 1022 19.38 24.87 23.17
C LEU A 1022 19.99 23.52 23.56
N GLN A 1023 20.86 22.95 22.72
CA GLN A 1023 21.58 21.70 22.98
C GLN A 1023 22.44 21.80 24.25
N SER A 1024 23.15 22.92 24.42
CA SER A 1024 23.88 23.23 25.67
C SER A 1024 22.94 23.27 26.87
N SER A 1025 21.79 23.95 26.76
CA SER A 1025 20.80 24.07 27.84
C SER A 1025 20.22 22.70 28.24
N LEU A 1026 19.93 21.82 27.28
CA LEU A 1026 19.50 20.45 27.54
C LEU A 1026 20.62 19.61 28.17
N SER A 1027 21.86 19.74 27.70
CA SER A 1027 23.01 19.02 28.27
C SER A 1027 23.28 19.42 29.73
N ILE A 1028 23.02 20.68 30.09
CA ILE A 1028 23.10 21.18 31.47
C ILE A 1028 21.98 20.55 32.31
N ALA A 1029 20.73 20.52 31.82
CA ALA A 1029 19.62 19.87 32.53
C ALA A 1029 19.88 18.36 32.77
N LYS A 1030 20.40 17.65 31.76
CA LYS A 1030 20.79 16.24 31.87
C LYS A 1030 21.94 16.02 32.87
N LYS A 1031 22.91 16.94 32.94
CA LYS A 1031 24.01 16.89 33.92
C LYS A 1031 23.57 17.23 35.35
N SER A 1032 22.61 18.12 35.55
CA SER A 1032 22.08 18.42 36.89
C SER A 1032 21.47 17.18 37.54
N LEU A 1033 20.62 16.43 36.83
CA LEU A 1033 20.01 15.21 37.37
C LEU A 1033 21.05 14.12 37.70
N ALA A 1034 22.07 13.93 36.86
CA ALA A 1034 23.15 12.97 37.14
C ALA A 1034 23.99 13.38 38.37
N LEU A 1035 24.09 14.68 38.67
CA LEU A 1035 24.77 15.16 39.87
C LEU A 1035 23.92 14.94 41.14
N ASP A 1036 22.61 15.17 41.09
CA ASP A 1036 21.71 14.87 42.21
C ASP A 1036 21.65 13.36 42.51
N GLU A 1037 21.74 12.52 41.47
CA GLU A 1037 21.87 11.06 41.59
C GLU A 1037 23.22 10.66 42.22
N SER A 1038 24.31 11.38 41.94
CA SER A 1038 25.61 11.13 42.59
C SER A 1038 25.65 11.59 44.05
N ALA A 1039 25.03 12.74 44.38
CA ALA A 1039 25.05 13.31 45.73
C ALA A 1039 24.21 12.49 46.71
N ARG A 1040 23.02 12.03 46.29
CA ARG A 1040 22.18 11.15 47.13
C ARG A 1040 22.79 9.76 47.35
N ASN A 1041 23.76 9.35 46.54
CA ASN A 1041 24.54 8.12 46.74
C ASN A 1041 25.84 8.33 47.57
N SER A 1042 26.24 9.58 47.87
CA SER A 1042 27.38 9.87 48.75
C SER A 1042 26.98 10.15 50.21
N ASP A 1043 25.78 10.64 50.46
CA ASP A 1043 25.28 10.98 51.82
C ASP A 1043 24.78 9.75 52.62
N ALA A 1044 25.17 8.53 52.21
CA ALA A 1044 24.68 7.26 52.78
C ALA A 1044 25.81 6.30 53.25
N SER A 1045 27.03 6.79 53.54
CA SER A 1045 28.08 5.96 54.17
C SER A 1045 29.16 6.73 54.93
N VAL A 1046 28.84 7.31 56.10
CA VAL A 1046 29.83 7.70 57.12
C VAL A 1046 29.28 7.44 58.54
N ASN A 1047 29.84 6.43 59.22
CA ASN A 1047 29.69 6.10 60.65
C ASN A 1047 28.25 5.66 61.08
N ASP A 1048 28.05 4.72 62.01
CA ASP A 1048 28.84 4.44 63.23
C ASP A 1048 29.37 2.99 63.36
N ASP A 1049 30.10 2.71 64.44
CA ASP A 1049 31.18 1.70 64.47
C ASP A 1049 30.82 0.24 64.85
N LYS A 1050 31.48 -0.70 64.14
CA LYS A 1050 31.93 -2.06 64.54
C LYS A 1050 30.99 -3.27 64.82
N ASP A 1051 31.54 -4.43 64.42
CA ASP A 1051 31.35 -5.82 64.88
C ASP A 1051 29.99 -6.57 64.77
N SER A 1052 30.08 -7.83 64.31
CA SER A 1052 29.14 -8.95 64.60
C SER A 1052 27.70 -8.85 64.02
N SER A 1053 26.79 -9.84 64.09
CA SER A 1053 26.90 -11.32 63.99
C SER A 1053 25.50 -11.96 63.85
N TRP A 1054 25.32 -12.87 62.87
CA TRP A 1054 24.41 -14.04 62.85
C TRP A 1054 22.94 -13.95 63.37
N ASP A 1055 22.01 -14.14 62.42
CA ASP A 1055 20.90 -15.14 62.41
C ASP A 1055 19.46 -14.87 62.94
N THR A 1056 18.51 -15.64 62.36
CA THR A 1056 17.11 -15.96 62.77
C THR A 1056 16.09 -14.82 63.04
N GLY A 1057 14.84 -14.80 62.55
CA GLY A 1057 14.04 -15.81 61.85
C GLY A 1057 12.53 -15.71 62.18
N SER A 1058 11.69 -15.30 61.21
CA SER A 1058 10.21 -15.45 61.19
C SER A 1058 9.37 -14.55 62.15
N ASN A 1059 8.06 -14.28 61.96
CA ASN A 1059 7.11 -14.71 60.92
C ASN A 1059 5.86 -13.78 60.79
N PHE A 1060 5.07 -13.97 59.72
CA PHE A 1060 3.63 -13.65 59.53
C PHE A 1060 3.07 -12.21 59.30
N ARG A 1061 2.37 -12.09 58.15
CA ARG A 1061 1.09 -11.38 57.88
C ARG A 1061 0.97 -9.83 57.93
N SER A 1062 1.02 -9.21 56.74
CA SER A 1062 -0.19 -8.85 55.93
C SER A 1062 -0.27 -7.41 55.36
N ARG A 1063 -0.63 -7.35 54.06
CA ARG A 1063 -1.48 -6.34 53.38
C ARG A 1063 -0.91 -5.03 52.80
N ASP A 1064 -1.09 -4.92 51.49
CA ASP A 1064 -1.32 -3.77 50.59
C ASP A 1064 -0.60 -2.42 50.78
N SER A 1065 0.25 -2.04 49.80
CA SER A 1065 0.10 -0.77 49.04
C SER A 1065 1.05 -0.69 47.84
N ASN A 1066 0.61 -0.03 46.76
CA ASN A 1066 1.42 0.24 45.56
C ASN A 1066 2.20 1.56 45.71
N GLY A 1067 3.44 1.62 45.21
CA GLY A 1067 4.27 2.83 45.25
C GLY A 1067 5.46 2.80 44.29
N VAL A 1068 5.24 3.08 43.00
CA VAL A 1068 6.32 3.27 42.02
C VAL A 1068 6.97 4.64 42.23
N ARG A 1069 8.29 4.69 42.36
CA ARG A 1069 9.04 5.89 42.77
C ARG A 1069 8.94 7.04 41.75
N PRO A 1070 8.74 8.31 42.15
CA PRO A 1070 8.51 9.42 41.20
C PRO A 1070 9.69 9.80 40.29
N MET A 1071 10.94 9.45 40.67
CA MET A 1071 12.14 10.05 40.06
C MET A 1071 12.52 9.51 38.66
N SER A 1072 12.06 8.32 38.28
CA SER A 1072 12.36 7.72 36.95
C SER A 1072 11.70 8.46 35.78
N THR A 1073 10.59 9.16 36.04
CA THR A 1073 9.84 9.92 35.04
C THR A 1073 10.63 11.12 34.52
N GLY A 1074 11.41 11.80 35.37
CA GLY A 1074 12.18 12.99 34.99
C GLY A 1074 13.24 12.72 33.91
N LEU A 1075 13.96 11.60 34.03
CA LEU A 1075 14.94 11.17 33.03
C LEU A 1075 14.25 10.77 31.70
N SER A 1076 13.08 10.11 31.78
CA SER A 1076 12.27 9.74 30.61
C SER A 1076 11.81 10.96 29.80
N VAL A 1077 11.32 12.01 30.48
CA VAL A 1077 10.87 13.26 29.83
C VAL A 1077 12.04 13.98 29.15
N ILE A 1078 13.23 14.03 29.76
CA ILE A 1078 14.42 14.66 29.15
C ILE A 1078 14.99 13.84 27.99
N SER A 1079 14.89 12.51 27.99
CA SER A 1079 15.28 11.70 26.82
C SER A 1079 14.39 12.03 25.61
N LYS A 1080 13.07 12.05 25.81
CA LYS A 1080 12.10 12.38 24.75
C LYS A 1080 12.31 13.79 24.16
N LEU A 1081 12.64 14.77 24.99
CA LEU A 1081 12.98 16.12 24.50
C LEU A 1081 14.29 16.13 23.69
N ALA A 1082 15.29 15.33 24.06
CA ALA A 1082 16.53 15.20 23.29
C ALA A 1082 16.28 14.53 21.92
N GLU A 1083 15.48 13.46 21.90
CA GLU A 1083 15.10 12.73 20.69
C GLU A 1083 14.28 13.63 19.73
N GLU A 1084 13.33 14.42 20.24
CA GLU A 1084 12.60 15.42 19.43
C GLU A 1084 13.55 16.50 18.89
N PHE A 1085 14.50 16.97 19.71
CA PHE A 1085 15.44 18.02 19.33
C PHE A 1085 16.35 17.60 18.18
N ASP A 1086 16.97 16.42 18.26
CA ASP A 1086 17.86 15.92 17.22
C ASP A 1086 17.06 15.65 15.92
N GLN A 1087 15.85 15.08 16.02
CA GLN A 1087 14.97 14.87 14.87
C GLN A 1087 14.57 16.19 14.18
N ARG A 1088 14.18 17.21 14.96
CA ARG A 1088 13.77 18.52 14.43
C ARG A 1088 14.94 19.30 13.84
N SER A 1089 16.12 19.21 14.47
CA SER A 1089 17.35 19.85 14.00
C SER A 1089 17.73 19.39 12.59
N GLN A 1090 17.62 18.08 12.32
CA GLN A 1090 17.88 17.50 10.99
C GLN A 1090 16.90 18.05 9.95
N VAL A 1091 15.58 18.01 10.22
CA VAL A 1091 14.54 18.48 9.27
C VAL A 1091 14.74 19.93 8.86
N PHE A 1092 15.03 20.84 9.80
CA PHE A 1092 15.29 22.25 9.45
C PHE A 1092 16.55 22.45 8.59
N SER A 1093 17.55 21.56 8.71
CA SER A 1093 18.76 21.59 7.88
C SER A 1093 18.47 21.11 6.46
N ASP A 1094 17.67 20.07 6.31
CA ASP A 1094 17.33 19.48 5.00
C ASP A 1094 16.36 20.38 4.22
N ASP A 1095 15.33 20.95 4.87
CA ASP A 1095 14.42 21.94 4.28
C ASP A 1095 15.17 23.19 3.77
N ALA A 1096 16.15 23.67 4.54
CA ALA A 1096 16.95 24.82 4.15
C ALA A 1096 17.83 24.54 2.92
N LYS A 1097 18.43 23.34 2.86
CA LYS A 1097 19.24 22.88 1.73
C LYS A 1097 18.40 22.73 0.46
N PHE A 1098 17.20 22.14 0.56
CA PHE A 1098 16.28 21.99 -0.56
C PHE A 1098 15.87 23.35 -1.18
N LEU A 1099 15.63 24.38 -0.35
CA LEU A 1099 15.32 25.73 -0.86
C LEU A 1099 16.49 26.39 -1.62
N VAL A 1100 17.74 26.03 -1.30
CA VAL A 1100 18.93 26.46 -2.06
C VAL A 1100 19.00 25.72 -3.41
N GLU A 1101 18.77 24.41 -3.42
CA GLU A 1101 18.80 23.56 -4.64
C GLU A 1101 17.68 23.91 -5.63
N VAL A 1102 16.50 24.30 -5.15
CA VAL A 1102 15.42 24.84 -5.99
C VAL A 1102 15.79 26.23 -6.53
N LYS A 1103 16.33 27.14 -5.70
CA LYS A 1103 16.63 28.50 -6.16
C LYS A 1103 17.86 28.58 -7.08
N SER A 1104 18.79 27.63 -6.99
CA SER A 1104 19.94 27.52 -7.90
C SER A 1104 19.58 27.00 -9.30
N GLY A 1105 18.34 26.56 -9.52
CA GLY A 1105 17.91 25.92 -10.76
C GLY A 1105 18.45 24.49 -10.93
N GLN A 1106 18.99 23.89 -9.88
CA GLN A 1106 19.39 22.48 -9.87
C GLN A 1106 18.17 21.54 -9.74
N VAL A 1107 17.07 22.04 -9.17
CA VAL A 1107 15.79 21.32 -9.04
C VAL A 1107 14.64 22.21 -9.57
N ASP A 1108 14.06 21.81 -10.70
CA ASP A 1108 12.86 22.46 -11.24
C ASP A 1108 11.64 22.14 -10.36
N ALA A 1109 11.18 23.11 -9.57
CA ALA A 1109 10.00 22.99 -8.72
C ALA A 1109 9.12 24.26 -8.80
N SER A 1110 7.80 24.09 -8.85
CA SER A 1110 6.84 25.20 -8.93
C SER A 1110 6.58 25.88 -7.57
N LEU A 1111 7.65 26.32 -6.92
CA LEU A 1111 7.67 26.93 -5.59
C LEU A 1111 8.28 28.34 -5.67
N ASP A 1112 7.83 29.25 -4.80
CA ASP A 1112 8.49 30.55 -4.57
C ASP A 1112 9.47 30.38 -3.40
N PRO A 1113 10.79 30.32 -3.65
CA PRO A 1113 11.76 30.04 -2.59
C PRO A 1113 11.81 31.15 -1.54
N ASP A 1114 11.48 32.39 -1.91
CA ASP A 1114 11.51 33.52 -0.98
C ASP A 1114 10.26 33.58 -0.11
N ARG A 1115 9.12 33.05 -0.58
CA ARG A 1115 7.94 32.79 0.26
C ARG A 1115 8.15 31.62 1.21
N GLU A 1116 8.64 30.48 0.72
CA GLU A 1116 8.82 29.30 1.57
C GLU A 1116 10.00 29.47 2.55
N LEU A 1117 11.05 30.24 2.23
CA LEU A 1117 12.09 30.63 3.21
C LEU A 1117 11.52 31.47 4.37
N ARG A 1118 10.62 32.42 4.07
CA ARG A 1118 9.92 33.21 5.11
C ARG A 1118 9.04 32.32 5.99
N ARG A 1119 8.39 31.32 5.40
CA ARG A 1119 7.58 30.31 6.11
C ARG A 1119 8.46 29.41 6.99
N LEU A 1120 9.58 28.88 6.48
CA LEU A 1120 10.53 28.05 7.22
C LEU A 1120 11.06 28.81 8.45
N LYS A 1121 11.41 30.09 8.29
CA LYS A 1121 11.81 30.97 9.39
C LYS A 1121 10.71 31.15 10.46
N GLN A 1122 9.45 31.28 10.06
CA GLN A 1122 8.32 31.36 11.00
C GLN A 1122 8.09 30.04 11.75
N ILE A 1123 8.21 28.89 11.06
CA ILE A 1123 8.09 27.56 11.67
C ILE A 1123 9.24 27.34 12.67
N PHE A 1124 10.47 27.71 12.30
CA PHE A 1124 11.64 27.60 13.18
C PHE A 1124 11.50 28.44 14.46
N GLU A 1125 11.16 29.73 14.35
CA GLU A 1125 10.98 30.60 15.53
C GLU A 1125 9.78 30.15 16.39
N GLY A 1126 8.70 29.65 15.77
CA GLY A 1126 7.56 29.08 16.48
C GLY A 1126 7.93 27.82 17.29
N TRP A 1127 8.59 26.85 16.65
CA TRP A 1127 9.08 25.64 17.32
C TRP A 1127 10.09 25.95 18.41
N LYS A 1128 11.07 26.83 18.13
CA LYS A 1128 12.08 27.29 19.10
C LYS A 1128 11.47 27.93 20.34
N LYS A 1129 10.37 28.71 20.17
CA LYS A 1129 9.63 29.28 21.31
C LYS A 1129 8.96 28.17 22.13
N ASP A 1130 8.16 27.33 21.49
CA ASP A 1130 7.44 26.21 22.13
C ASP A 1130 8.39 25.25 22.85
N TYR A 1131 9.43 24.76 22.17
CA TYR A 1131 10.46 23.89 22.74
C TYR A 1131 11.20 24.58 23.91
N GLY A 1132 11.47 25.89 23.80
CA GLY A 1132 12.05 26.70 24.87
C GLY A 1132 11.12 26.99 26.06
N GLU A 1133 9.81 26.84 25.88
CA GLU A 1133 8.79 26.89 26.93
C GLU A 1133 8.64 25.51 27.59
N ARG A 1134 8.51 24.43 26.82
CA ARG A 1134 8.48 23.03 27.31
C ARG A 1134 9.74 22.63 28.07
N LEU A 1135 10.93 23.07 27.64
CA LEU A 1135 12.20 22.87 28.37
C LEU A 1135 12.23 23.63 29.71
N ARG A 1136 11.59 24.81 29.77
CA ARG A 1136 11.48 25.62 31.00
C ARG A 1136 10.47 25.03 31.97
N GLU A 1137 9.33 24.56 31.47
CA GLU A 1137 8.32 23.85 32.25
C GLU A 1137 8.87 22.55 32.84
N THR A 1138 9.55 21.73 32.02
CA THR A 1138 10.26 20.52 32.48
C THR A 1138 11.23 20.85 33.61
N LYS A 1139 12.00 21.94 33.50
CA LYS A 1139 12.91 22.40 34.55
C LYS A 1139 12.17 22.88 35.81
N LEU A 1140 11.00 23.48 35.69
CA LEU A 1140 10.16 23.87 36.84
C LEU A 1140 9.52 22.66 37.55
N ILE A 1141 9.11 21.64 36.80
CA ILE A 1141 8.58 20.37 37.34
C ILE A 1141 9.68 19.64 38.13
N LEU A 1142 10.88 19.53 37.57
CA LEU A 1142 12.03 18.93 38.26
C LEU A 1142 12.43 19.72 39.52
N ASN A 1143 12.44 21.07 39.44
CA ASN A 1143 12.69 21.91 40.61
C ASN A 1143 11.61 21.76 41.71
N LYS A 1144 10.35 21.44 41.38
CA LYS A 1144 9.31 21.14 42.38
C LYS A 1144 9.52 19.77 43.01
N LEU A 1145 9.79 18.74 42.21
CA LEU A 1145 10.03 17.36 42.66
C LEU A 1145 11.23 17.24 43.63
N GLY A 1146 12.18 18.18 43.59
CA GLY A 1146 13.30 18.23 44.53
C GLY A 1146 13.04 19.01 45.83
N ASN A 1147 11.84 19.57 46.05
CA ASN A 1147 11.60 20.61 47.07
C ASN A 1147 10.41 20.32 48.02
N ASP A 1148 9.78 19.15 47.93
CA ASP A 1148 8.64 18.72 48.78
C ASP A 1148 9.04 17.82 49.98
N GLU A 1149 10.34 17.66 50.26
CA GLU A 1149 10.85 17.01 51.48
C GLU A 1149 11.59 18.02 52.37
N GLY A 1150 11.07 18.30 53.58
CA GLY A 1150 11.81 18.88 54.71
C GLY A 1150 12.19 20.36 54.63
N SER A 1151 11.44 21.24 55.32
CA SER A 1151 11.84 22.64 55.50
C SER A 1151 12.88 22.79 56.62
N GLY A 1152 14.17 23.02 56.30
CA GLY A 1152 15.14 23.34 57.36
C GLY A 1152 16.64 23.40 57.03
N ASP A 1153 17.10 24.27 56.12
CA ASP A 1153 18.00 25.38 56.50
C ASP A 1153 18.14 26.44 55.37
N LYS A 1154 18.83 27.55 55.64
CA LYS A 1154 19.10 28.65 54.70
C LYS A 1154 20.59 28.75 54.33
N MET A 1155 20.84 29.37 53.18
CA MET A 1155 22.15 29.83 52.68
C MET A 1155 23.21 28.77 52.32
N LYS A 1156 23.26 28.37 51.05
CA LYS A 1156 24.25 28.90 50.07
C LYS A 1156 24.18 28.20 48.71
N LYS A 1157 23.69 28.92 47.68
CA LYS A 1157 24.19 28.92 46.27
C LYS A 1157 23.36 29.90 45.43
N LYS A 1158 23.73 31.19 45.47
CA LYS A 1158 23.43 32.08 44.34
C LYS A 1158 24.33 31.64 43.18
N TRP A 1159 23.76 31.33 42.01
CA TRP A 1159 24.34 31.55 40.67
C TRP A 1159 23.23 31.37 39.63
N TRP A 1160 23.49 31.72 38.37
CA TRP A 1160 22.53 31.70 37.25
C TRP A 1160 21.35 32.68 37.33
N GLY A 1161 21.65 33.91 37.77
CA GLY A 1161 20.91 35.10 37.35
C GLY A 1161 21.79 35.97 36.44
N ARG A 1162 21.21 36.57 35.40
CA ARG A 1162 21.83 37.38 34.32
C ARG A 1162 22.64 36.62 33.25
N LEU A 1163 21.95 36.25 32.16
CA LEU A 1163 22.39 36.62 30.80
C LEU A 1163 21.23 36.43 29.80
N ASN A 1164 20.53 37.52 29.48
CA ASN A 1164 19.75 37.80 28.26
C ASN A 1164 18.89 39.06 28.48
N SER A 1165 19.55 40.20 28.63
CA SER A 1165 18.92 41.52 28.73
C SER A 1165 19.79 42.60 28.08
N SER A 1166 20.14 42.39 26.81
CA SER A 1166 20.72 43.39 25.92
C SER A 1166 19.92 43.39 24.61
N LYS A 1167 19.58 44.58 24.14
CA LYS A 1167 18.81 44.79 22.91
C LYS A 1167 19.65 44.45 21.68
N ILE A 1168 18.97 44.15 20.58
CA ILE A 1168 19.12 44.84 19.29
C ILE A 1168 17.72 44.94 18.68
N ASN A 1169 17.47 46.02 17.93
CA ASN A 1169 16.21 46.26 17.21
C ASN A 1169 16.21 45.54 15.85
#